data_AF-A0A949HRY7-F1
#
_entry.id   AF-A0A949HRY7-F1
#
_cell.length_a   1.000
_cell.length_b   1.000
_cell.length_c   1.000
_cell.angle_alpha   90.00
_cell.angle_beta   90.00
_cell.angle_gamma   90.00
#
_symmetry.space_group_name_H-M   'P 1'
#
loop_
_entity.id
_entity.type
_entity.pdbx_description
1 polymer ?
#
loop_
_entity_poly.entity_id
_entity_poly.type
_entity_poly.pdbx_seq_one_letter_code
_entity_poly.pdbx_strand_id
1 'polypeptide(L)'
;KSGGAKSEMNFASAYVSIREKETSKELGRYALTQFFNDPSVRPKPLLPSLESGGRTFELALRFRRNIKPFSFELQDVVLEQYTGTAIPKDYSSYVRILDPSGATLQEGRIWMNSPMRFRGETYYQSQYTSAAQSPLRVEQTVLQVVTNAGWLIPYVSCVLVGLGMLVHFSITLTRFASRYDRQAFAMPEKMPVSWPAVVLPLALILGLLAYASMPPKPSKDKIDWYSVGQLPVQHEGRIKPLSSVGAQILKALSNKPYALAPKSKDSQSASDSEKPKKLTSSEWLMGVMVHEPWILDAPLVRIDSQALLDELGIKRDKSNCYPANQIMQALDGKQEKTEQILARDEKDWSFDEKQFMKLQSKMNILLGVWNAYEPIDVILKEAAEQPERLAMVIERLKPLIESLRIKGPPAIIPPKDIPQTLDPKQPPPRWDAYAPAFYEVISKFDSKNLDNPTSRFREMARLFREGSTKSREINAAVKDYSQLMEDKYQAVAKVSKARFESWYEYFNPIGWSYGLYIVAGLLCLSGLTVRSEATRQAAFWVCVITLGLHTLAIASRIYISERPPVVSLYSAAVFIGWAIVLACLVAEGLFPISISLLVASVAGYLSLQVAYGLDIGDSMPVLQAVLDTQFWLSTHVISVSLGYSATFLAGFLGIGIVILSLVGSFASGSIALPKIRSTIDMLYRICYGVVCFGIFFSFVGTVLGGLWGDDSWGRFWGWDPKENGALMIVLWNALLLHAKWDRLVGSLGFATLAIAGNIITAWSMFGTNILGIGLHAYGGETGESLKIMGAFTFSQLVLIGLGVVTYFLREPQTKALLRSKERL
;
A
#
# COMPACT_ATOMS: atom_id res chain seq x y z
N LYS A 1 -5.62 -2.86 -30.32
CA LYS A 1 -5.11 -3.44 -29.05
C LYS A 1 -3.81 -2.73 -28.71
N SER A 2 -3.79 -1.91 -27.66
CA SER A 2 -2.54 -1.42 -27.09
C SER A 2 -1.84 -2.60 -26.42
N GLY A 3 -0.55 -2.78 -26.70
CA GLY A 3 0.27 -3.83 -26.12
C GLY A 3 1.74 -3.47 -26.27
N GLY A 4 2.39 -3.16 -25.16
CA GLY A 4 3.80 -2.77 -25.10
C GLY A 4 4.03 -1.53 -24.24
N ALA A 5 5.26 -1.41 -23.72
CA ALA A 5 5.69 -0.38 -22.76
C ALA A 5 5.57 1.08 -23.25
N LYS A 6 5.21 1.31 -24.52
CA LYS A 6 5.09 2.65 -25.14
C LYS A 6 3.65 3.14 -25.33
N SER A 7 2.64 2.33 -25.02
CA SER A 7 1.21 2.64 -25.26
C SER A 7 0.87 3.03 -26.71
N GLU A 8 1.72 2.66 -27.68
CA GLU A 8 1.42 2.86 -29.10
C GLU A 8 0.29 1.90 -29.53
N MET A 9 -0.71 2.45 -30.21
CA MET A 9 -1.82 1.67 -30.75
C MET A 9 -1.59 1.39 -32.23
N ASN A 10 -1.38 0.10 -32.55
CA ASN A 10 -1.43 -0.37 -33.93
C ASN A 10 -2.89 -0.51 -34.36
N PHE A 11 -3.27 0.24 -35.40
CA PHE A 11 -4.58 0.13 -36.04
C PHE A 11 -4.51 -0.79 -37.26
N ALA A 12 -5.37 -1.81 -37.28
CA ALA A 12 -5.48 -2.64 -38.47
C ALA A 12 -5.92 -1.77 -39.66
N SER A 13 -5.14 -1.82 -40.74
CA SER A 13 -5.33 -1.02 -41.94
C SER A 13 -5.04 -1.88 -43.17
N ALA A 14 -5.79 -1.68 -44.25
CA ALA A 14 -5.64 -2.44 -45.49
C ALA A 14 -6.01 -1.57 -46.70
N TYR A 15 -5.28 -1.74 -47.80
CA TYR A 15 -5.74 -1.31 -49.12
C TYR A 15 -6.56 -2.43 -49.74
N VAL A 16 -7.83 -2.15 -50.03
CA VAL A 16 -8.77 -3.13 -50.56
C VAL A 16 -9.22 -2.69 -51.95
N SER A 17 -8.92 -3.50 -52.96
CA SER A 17 -9.51 -3.38 -54.30
C SER A 17 -10.77 -4.24 -54.37
N ILE A 18 -11.91 -3.61 -54.68
CA ILE A 18 -13.18 -4.30 -54.90
C ILE A 18 -13.32 -4.56 -56.40
N ARG A 19 -13.69 -5.80 -56.76
CA ARG A 19 -13.91 -6.21 -58.15
C ARG A 19 -15.31 -6.79 -58.31
N GLU A 20 -15.90 -6.56 -59.47
CA GLU A 20 -17.15 -7.20 -59.85
C GLU A 20 -16.94 -8.71 -60.03
N LYS A 21 -17.85 -9.52 -59.49
CA LYS A 21 -17.67 -10.98 -59.40
C LYS A 21 -17.62 -11.67 -60.77
N GLU A 22 -18.44 -11.22 -61.71
CA GLU A 22 -18.60 -11.87 -63.01
C GLU A 22 -17.56 -11.40 -64.03
N THR A 23 -17.28 -10.08 -64.05
CA THR A 23 -16.38 -9.47 -65.04
C THR A 23 -14.95 -9.31 -64.55
N SER A 24 -14.70 -9.51 -63.24
CA SER A 24 -13.43 -9.19 -62.56
C SER A 24 -12.96 -7.73 -62.71
N LYS A 25 -13.82 -6.83 -63.19
CA LYS A 25 -13.54 -5.40 -63.34
C LYS A 25 -13.36 -4.74 -61.97
N GLU A 26 -12.28 -3.97 -61.79
CA GLU A 26 -12.04 -3.22 -60.56
C GLU A 26 -13.03 -2.05 -60.45
N LEU A 27 -13.85 -2.07 -59.40
CA LEU A 27 -14.87 -1.06 -59.11
C LEU A 27 -14.30 0.11 -58.30
N GLY A 28 -13.23 -0.13 -57.53
CA GLY A 28 -12.54 0.90 -56.77
C GLY A 28 -11.48 0.32 -55.85
N ARG A 29 -10.57 1.20 -55.41
CA ARG A 29 -9.52 0.88 -54.43
C ARG A 29 -9.64 1.82 -53.24
N TYR A 30 -9.69 1.24 -52.05
CA TYR A 30 -10.00 1.96 -50.81
C TYR A 30 -8.94 1.70 -49.75
N ALA A 31 -8.49 2.75 -49.08
CA ALA A 31 -7.72 2.64 -47.85
C ALA A 31 -8.70 2.50 -46.68
N LEU A 32 -8.80 1.30 -46.12
CA LEU A 32 -9.66 1.01 -44.98
C LEU A 32 -8.80 0.89 -43.73
N THR A 33 -9.11 1.69 -42.71
CA THR A 33 -8.44 1.60 -41.41
C THR A 33 -9.45 1.64 -40.29
N GLN A 34 -9.18 0.86 -39.24
CA GLN A 34 -9.97 0.89 -38.00
C GLN A 34 -10.03 2.30 -37.40
N PHE A 35 -9.01 3.13 -37.62
CA PHE A 35 -8.95 4.47 -37.05
C PHE A 35 -10.08 5.39 -37.53
N PHE A 36 -10.50 5.25 -38.80
CA PHE A 36 -11.51 6.14 -39.38
C PHE A 36 -12.94 5.71 -39.10
N ASN A 37 -13.17 4.42 -38.82
CA ASN A 37 -14.51 3.86 -38.73
C ASN A 37 -14.90 3.32 -37.34
N ASP A 38 -13.98 3.26 -36.38
CA ASP A 38 -14.27 2.84 -35.02
C ASP A 38 -14.91 3.98 -34.20
N PRO A 39 -16.17 3.85 -33.76
CA PRO A 39 -16.87 4.88 -32.99
C PRO A 39 -16.20 5.21 -31.65
N SER A 40 -15.40 4.28 -31.09
CA SER A 40 -14.65 4.49 -29.86
C SER A 40 -13.46 5.43 -30.05
N VAL A 41 -12.96 5.56 -31.28
CA VAL A 41 -11.86 6.45 -31.66
C VAL A 41 -12.42 7.76 -32.24
N ARG A 42 -13.54 7.67 -32.97
CA ARG A 42 -14.14 8.82 -33.66
C ARG A 42 -15.66 8.83 -33.54
N PRO A 43 -16.28 9.89 -32.98
CA PRO A 43 -17.74 9.97 -32.80
C PRO A 43 -18.54 9.81 -34.10
N LYS A 44 -17.97 10.26 -35.23
CA LYS A 44 -18.55 10.12 -36.57
C LYS A 44 -17.61 9.28 -37.45
N PRO A 45 -17.94 7.99 -37.68
CA PRO A 45 -17.19 7.13 -38.59
C PRO A 45 -17.10 7.75 -39.99
N LEU A 46 -15.92 7.70 -40.61
CA LEU A 46 -15.76 7.91 -42.04
C LEU A 46 -15.71 6.56 -42.74
N LEU A 47 -16.73 6.31 -43.54
CA LEU A 47 -16.86 5.09 -44.33
C LEU A 47 -16.82 5.49 -45.81
N PRO A 48 -15.82 5.03 -46.59
CA PRO A 48 -15.86 5.18 -48.04
C PRO A 48 -17.08 4.47 -48.61
N SER A 49 -17.75 5.11 -49.55
CA SER A 49 -18.88 4.53 -50.26
C SER A 49 -18.49 3.98 -51.64
N LEU A 50 -19.22 2.97 -52.09
CA LEU A 50 -19.11 2.33 -53.40
C LEU A 50 -20.52 2.16 -53.96
N GLU A 51 -20.77 2.62 -55.17
CA GLU A 51 -22.03 2.36 -55.87
C GLU A 51 -21.87 1.16 -56.81
N SER A 52 -22.78 0.20 -56.72
CA SER A 52 -22.84 -0.94 -57.63
C SER A 52 -24.25 -1.52 -57.69
N GLY A 53 -24.74 -1.85 -58.89
CA GLY A 53 -26.06 -2.44 -59.09
C GLY A 53 -27.23 -1.59 -58.54
N GLY A 54 -27.12 -0.26 -58.59
CA GLY A 54 -28.12 0.67 -58.07
C GLY A 54 -28.19 0.75 -56.54
N ARG A 55 -27.19 0.20 -55.82
CA ARG A 55 -27.08 0.27 -54.35
C ARG A 55 -25.76 0.92 -53.95
N THR A 56 -25.79 1.71 -52.88
CA THR A 56 -24.61 2.30 -52.25
C THR A 56 -24.17 1.41 -51.09
N PHE A 57 -22.91 1.00 -51.09
CA PHE A 57 -22.27 0.21 -50.06
C PHE A 57 -21.26 1.05 -49.30
N GLU A 58 -21.25 0.97 -47.97
CA GLU A 58 -20.22 1.56 -47.14
C GLU A 58 -19.16 0.51 -46.76
N LEU A 59 -17.89 0.88 -46.89
CA LEU A 59 -16.77 -0.02 -46.69
C LEU A 59 -16.09 0.27 -45.34
N ALA A 60 -15.92 -0.78 -44.54
CA ALA A 60 -15.37 -0.67 -43.19
C ALA A 60 -14.41 -1.84 -42.91
N LEU A 61 -13.18 -1.55 -42.47
CA LEU A 61 -12.32 -2.55 -41.84
C LEU A 61 -12.59 -2.59 -40.35
N ARG A 62 -13.19 -3.67 -39.85
CA ARG A 62 -13.56 -3.83 -38.44
C ARG A 62 -13.22 -5.22 -37.94
N PHE A 63 -13.09 -5.38 -36.62
CA PHE A 63 -13.02 -6.72 -36.03
C PHE A 63 -14.29 -7.51 -36.36
N ARG A 64 -14.13 -8.83 -36.52
CA ARG A 64 -15.27 -9.75 -36.67
C ARG A 64 -16.23 -9.54 -35.50
N ARG A 65 -17.47 -9.14 -35.79
CA ARG A 65 -18.53 -9.06 -34.77
C ARG A 65 -19.09 -10.46 -34.54
N ASN A 66 -19.15 -10.86 -33.28
CA ASN A 66 -19.89 -12.04 -32.86
C ASN A 66 -21.29 -11.57 -32.43
N ILE A 67 -22.24 -11.61 -33.36
CA ILE A 67 -23.62 -11.22 -33.09
C ILE A 67 -24.25 -12.27 -32.17
N LYS A 68 -24.88 -11.80 -31.10
CA LYS A 68 -25.58 -12.64 -30.12
C LYS A 68 -27.07 -12.69 -30.43
N PRO A 69 -27.78 -13.78 -30.08
CA PRO A 69 -29.22 -13.91 -30.29
C PRO A 69 -30.05 -13.15 -29.22
N PHE A 70 -29.49 -12.07 -28.67
CA PHE A 70 -30.05 -11.21 -27.63
C PHE A 70 -29.35 -9.84 -27.71
N SER A 71 -29.98 -8.81 -27.16
CA SER A 71 -29.39 -7.48 -26.99
C SER A 71 -29.06 -7.21 -25.53
N PHE A 72 -28.14 -6.27 -25.31
CA PHE A 72 -27.74 -5.76 -24.00
C PHE A 72 -28.14 -4.30 -23.92
N GLU A 73 -28.87 -3.95 -22.87
CA GLU A 73 -29.26 -2.59 -22.55
C GLU A 73 -28.61 -2.16 -21.23
N LEU A 74 -27.97 -1.00 -21.24
CA LEU A 74 -27.44 -0.36 -20.05
C LEU A 74 -28.49 0.62 -19.52
N GLN A 75 -28.98 0.36 -18.32
CA GLN A 75 -29.95 1.23 -17.65
C GLN A 75 -29.26 2.39 -16.93
N ASP A 76 -28.21 2.07 -16.17
CA ASP A 76 -27.50 3.05 -15.35
C ASP A 76 -26.07 2.59 -15.02
N VAL A 77 -25.20 3.55 -14.72
CA VAL A 77 -23.82 3.31 -14.27
C VAL A 77 -23.58 4.13 -13.01
N VAL A 78 -23.14 3.48 -11.95
CA VAL A 78 -22.90 4.12 -10.66
C VAL A 78 -21.44 3.95 -10.28
N LEU A 79 -20.76 5.07 -10.02
CA LEU A 79 -19.45 5.12 -9.38
C LEU A 79 -19.63 5.58 -7.94
N GLU A 80 -19.49 4.66 -6.98
CA GLU A 80 -19.41 5.03 -5.58
C GLU A 80 -17.97 5.35 -5.22
N GLN A 81 -17.73 6.52 -4.62
CA GLN A 81 -16.43 6.90 -4.09
C GLN A 81 -16.42 6.87 -2.58
N TYR A 82 -15.23 6.68 -2.00
CA TYR A 82 -15.04 6.93 -0.59
C TYR A 82 -15.34 8.39 -0.28
N THR A 83 -16.12 8.62 0.78
CA THR A 83 -16.58 9.95 1.18
C THR A 83 -15.43 10.94 1.29
N GLY A 84 -15.54 12.05 0.54
CA GLY A 84 -14.51 13.09 0.50
C GLY A 84 -13.24 12.68 -0.26
N THR A 85 -13.33 11.79 -1.25
CA THR A 85 -12.19 11.40 -2.09
C THR A 85 -12.61 11.16 -3.53
N ALA A 86 -11.63 11.14 -4.44
CA ALA A 86 -11.79 10.58 -5.78
C ALA A 86 -11.53 9.05 -5.84
N ILE A 87 -11.24 8.40 -4.70
CA ILE A 87 -10.90 6.98 -4.65
C ILE A 87 -12.20 6.18 -4.84
N PRO A 88 -12.28 5.35 -5.89
CA PRO A 88 -13.43 4.48 -6.12
C PRO A 88 -13.59 3.44 -5.00
N LYS A 89 -14.81 3.32 -4.50
CA LYS A 89 -15.25 2.27 -3.56
C LYS A 89 -15.97 1.14 -4.30
N ASP A 90 -16.84 1.47 -5.25
CA ASP A 90 -17.53 0.49 -6.10
C ASP A 90 -17.76 1.07 -7.50
N TYR A 91 -17.75 0.18 -8.49
CA TYR A 91 -18.22 0.48 -9.83
C TYR A 91 -19.35 -0.48 -10.15
N SER A 92 -20.48 0.05 -10.61
CA SER A 92 -21.68 -0.72 -10.88
C SER A 92 -22.30 -0.36 -12.23
N SER A 93 -22.84 -1.35 -12.93
CA SER A 93 -23.64 -1.20 -14.15
C SER A 93 -24.93 -1.98 -14.00
N TYR A 94 -26.06 -1.31 -14.15
CA TYR A 94 -27.38 -1.94 -14.18
C TYR A 94 -27.73 -2.25 -15.62
N VAL A 95 -27.97 -3.53 -15.92
CA VAL A 95 -28.12 -4.03 -17.29
C VAL A 95 -29.33 -4.94 -17.43
N ARG A 96 -29.93 -4.89 -18.63
CA ARG A 96 -30.95 -5.85 -19.07
C ARG A 96 -30.47 -6.58 -20.31
N ILE A 97 -30.66 -7.89 -20.31
CA ILE A 97 -30.51 -8.75 -21.48
C ILE A 97 -31.90 -8.95 -22.05
N LEU A 98 -32.08 -8.59 -23.32
CA LEU A 98 -33.37 -8.66 -24.00
C LEU A 98 -33.32 -9.68 -25.14
N ASP A 99 -34.43 -10.34 -25.41
CA ASP A 99 -34.57 -11.19 -26.58
C ASP A 99 -34.78 -10.34 -27.87
N PRO A 100 -34.82 -10.96 -29.07
CA PRO A 100 -35.07 -10.22 -30.31
C PRO A 100 -36.44 -9.53 -30.38
N SER A 101 -37.41 -9.91 -29.54
CA SER A 101 -38.73 -9.26 -29.43
C SER A 101 -38.73 -8.05 -28.48
N GLY A 102 -37.65 -7.86 -27.71
CA GLY A 102 -37.51 -6.81 -26.69
C GLY A 102 -37.94 -7.26 -25.29
N ALA A 103 -38.29 -8.53 -25.08
CA ALA A 103 -38.64 -9.05 -23.76
C ALA A 103 -37.39 -9.27 -22.90
N THR A 104 -37.46 -8.88 -21.63
CA THR A 104 -36.35 -9.07 -20.68
C THR A 104 -36.12 -10.55 -20.39
N LEU A 105 -34.96 -11.06 -20.80
CA LEU A 105 -34.47 -12.40 -20.48
C LEU A 105 -33.83 -12.46 -19.09
N GLN A 106 -33.06 -11.44 -18.74
CA GLN A 106 -32.43 -11.31 -17.43
C GLN A 106 -32.12 -9.85 -17.14
N GLU A 107 -32.40 -9.41 -15.93
CA GLU A 107 -31.97 -8.11 -15.40
C GLU A 107 -30.96 -8.35 -14.30
N GLY A 108 -29.95 -7.49 -14.19
CA GLY A 108 -28.89 -7.69 -13.22
C GLY A 108 -28.03 -6.46 -13.02
N ARG A 109 -27.31 -6.46 -11.91
CA ARG A 109 -26.24 -5.52 -11.61
C ARG A 109 -24.92 -6.24 -11.86
N ILE A 110 -24.02 -5.61 -12.62
CA ILE A 110 -22.62 -6.01 -12.75
C ILE A 110 -21.83 -5.03 -11.91
N TRP A 111 -21.10 -5.50 -10.90
CA TRP A 111 -20.29 -4.61 -10.06
C TRP A 111 -18.94 -5.22 -9.72
N MET A 112 -18.13 -4.49 -8.95
CA MET A 112 -16.77 -4.92 -8.61
C MET A 112 -16.76 -6.31 -7.97
N ASN A 113 -15.96 -7.23 -8.54
CA ASN A 113 -15.87 -8.64 -8.14
C ASN A 113 -17.21 -9.42 -8.20
N SER A 114 -18.20 -8.95 -8.95
CA SER A 114 -19.51 -9.60 -9.08
C SER A 114 -19.99 -9.51 -10.53
N PRO A 115 -19.52 -10.42 -11.40
CA PRO A 115 -19.90 -10.44 -12.79
C PRO A 115 -21.27 -11.08 -13.01
N MET A 116 -21.95 -10.68 -14.08
CA MET A 116 -23.19 -11.31 -14.52
C MET A 116 -22.88 -12.51 -15.43
N ARG A 117 -23.48 -13.66 -15.17
CA ARG A 117 -23.32 -14.87 -15.99
C ARG A 117 -24.61 -15.16 -16.74
N PHE A 118 -24.53 -15.32 -18.07
CA PHE A 118 -25.68 -15.64 -18.92
C PHE A 118 -25.26 -16.54 -20.09
N ARG A 119 -25.98 -17.66 -20.29
CA ARG A 119 -25.76 -18.63 -21.39
C ARG A 119 -24.30 -19.05 -21.59
N GLY A 120 -23.57 -19.27 -20.49
CA GLY A 120 -22.16 -19.72 -20.53
C GLY A 120 -21.14 -18.60 -20.79
N GLU A 121 -21.59 -17.35 -20.83
CA GLU A 121 -20.73 -16.17 -20.90
C GLU A 121 -20.75 -15.42 -19.57
N THR A 122 -19.61 -14.84 -19.23
CA THR A 122 -19.44 -14.00 -18.04
C THR A 122 -19.18 -12.56 -18.49
N TYR A 123 -20.03 -11.64 -18.06
CA TYR A 123 -19.94 -10.21 -18.32
C TYR A 123 -19.46 -9.52 -17.04
N TYR A 124 -18.28 -8.93 -17.10
CA TYR A 124 -17.74 -8.17 -15.98
C TYR A 124 -17.37 -6.76 -16.42
N GLN A 125 -17.48 -5.81 -15.50
CA GLN A 125 -17.12 -4.43 -15.75
C GLN A 125 -15.61 -4.29 -15.71
N SER A 126 -14.99 -4.05 -16.87
CA SER A 126 -13.54 -3.91 -16.99
C SER A 126 -13.08 -2.45 -16.92
N GLN A 127 -13.96 -1.51 -17.28
CA GLN A 127 -13.63 -0.08 -17.25
C GLN A 127 -14.90 0.77 -17.14
N TYR A 128 -14.73 1.97 -16.58
CA TYR A 128 -15.72 3.04 -16.54
C TYR A 128 -15.15 4.27 -17.25
N THR A 129 -15.98 4.96 -18.04
CA THR A 129 -15.62 6.23 -18.68
C THR A 129 -16.62 7.28 -18.23
N SER A 130 -16.12 8.34 -17.60
CA SER A 130 -16.96 9.45 -17.17
C SER A 130 -17.51 10.24 -18.36
N ALA A 131 -18.60 10.95 -18.16
CA ALA A 131 -19.16 11.82 -19.20
C ALA A 131 -18.16 12.85 -19.74
N ALA A 132 -17.25 13.37 -18.91
CA ALA A 132 -16.22 14.33 -19.35
C ALA A 132 -15.18 13.71 -20.31
N GLN A 133 -14.87 12.42 -20.14
CA GLN A 133 -13.89 11.69 -20.95
C GLN A 133 -14.53 11.02 -22.17
N SER A 134 -15.84 10.79 -22.13
CA SER A 134 -16.55 10.15 -23.22
C SER A 134 -16.65 11.07 -24.44
N PRO A 135 -16.31 10.59 -25.66
CA PRO A 135 -16.55 11.33 -26.89
C PRO A 135 -18.03 11.68 -27.13
N LEU A 136 -18.95 10.96 -26.47
CA LEU A 136 -20.39 11.16 -26.54
C LEU A 136 -20.94 12.03 -25.40
N ARG A 137 -20.09 12.48 -24.47
CA ARG A 137 -20.48 13.25 -23.27
C ARG A 137 -21.53 12.57 -22.37
N VAL A 138 -21.54 11.25 -22.35
CA VAL A 138 -22.38 10.43 -21.46
C VAL A 138 -21.50 9.46 -20.71
N GLU A 139 -21.95 8.99 -19.54
CA GLU A 139 -21.24 7.93 -18.83
C GLU A 139 -21.31 6.62 -19.60
N GLN A 140 -20.22 5.86 -19.58
CA GLN A 140 -20.13 4.60 -20.29
C GLN A 140 -19.52 3.53 -19.40
N THR A 141 -20.06 2.32 -19.51
CA THR A 141 -19.46 1.12 -18.95
C THR A 141 -18.82 0.30 -20.08
N VAL A 142 -17.65 -0.25 -19.81
CA VAL A 142 -17.00 -1.21 -20.69
C VAL A 142 -17.11 -2.58 -20.02
N LEU A 143 -17.83 -3.47 -20.68
CA LEU A 143 -17.96 -4.85 -20.25
C LEU A 143 -16.97 -5.72 -21.03
N GLN A 144 -16.18 -6.51 -20.31
CA GLN A 144 -15.42 -7.59 -20.91
C GLN A 144 -16.23 -8.89 -20.78
N VAL A 145 -16.30 -9.62 -21.89
CA VAL A 145 -17.05 -10.86 -22.01
C VAL A 145 -16.08 -12.03 -22.08
N VAL A 146 -16.25 -12.99 -21.19
CA VAL A 146 -15.41 -14.20 -21.11
C VAL A 146 -16.27 -15.43 -21.37
N THR A 147 -15.76 -16.33 -22.20
CA THR A 147 -16.35 -17.66 -22.45
C THR A 147 -15.36 -18.72 -22.02
N ASN A 148 -15.74 -19.60 -21.11
CA ASN A 148 -14.87 -20.66 -20.60
C ASN A 148 -15.55 -22.03 -20.66
N ALA A 149 -15.37 -22.74 -21.78
CA ALA A 149 -15.92 -24.08 -21.97
C ALA A 149 -15.29 -25.13 -21.02
N GLY A 150 -14.07 -24.88 -20.54
CA GLY A 150 -13.33 -25.75 -19.64
C GLY A 150 -13.31 -25.27 -18.20
N TRP A 151 -14.28 -24.45 -17.77
CA TRP A 151 -14.24 -23.75 -16.48
C TRP A 151 -14.04 -24.68 -15.28
N LEU A 152 -14.51 -25.92 -15.35
CA LEU A 152 -14.36 -26.91 -14.27
C LEU A 152 -12.95 -27.51 -14.18
N ILE A 153 -12.21 -27.58 -15.30
CA ILE A 153 -10.90 -28.25 -15.38
C ILE A 153 -9.88 -27.64 -14.42
N PRO A 154 -9.71 -26.30 -14.33
CA PRO A 154 -8.83 -25.69 -13.34
C PRO A 154 -9.20 -26.08 -11.91
N TYR A 155 -10.48 -26.10 -11.54
CA TYR A 155 -10.92 -26.45 -10.19
C TYR A 155 -10.55 -27.89 -9.82
N VAL A 156 -10.84 -28.85 -10.71
CA VAL A 156 -10.47 -30.26 -10.50
C VAL A 156 -8.95 -30.41 -10.39
N SER A 157 -8.20 -29.74 -11.27
CA SER A 157 -6.72 -29.76 -11.24
C SER A 157 -6.19 -29.19 -9.92
N CYS A 158 -6.76 -28.10 -9.44
CA CYS A 158 -6.39 -27.46 -8.18
C CYS A 158 -6.65 -28.38 -6.98
N VAL A 159 -7.80 -29.06 -6.94
CA VAL A 159 -8.11 -30.04 -5.89
C VAL A 159 -7.13 -31.21 -5.93
N LEU A 160 -6.87 -31.77 -7.12
CA LEU A 160 -5.94 -32.90 -7.28
C LEU A 160 -4.52 -32.55 -6.84
N VAL A 161 -3.97 -31.44 -7.34
CA VAL A 161 -2.60 -31.02 -6.98
C VAL A 161 -2.54 -30.56 -5.52
N GLY A 162 -3.56 -29.82 -5.04
CA GLY A 162 -3.65 -29.39 -3.65
C GLY A 162 -3.68 -30.56 -2.67
N LEU A 163 -4.49 -31.59 -2.94
CA LEU A 163 -4.52 -32.82 -2.15
C LEU A 163 -3.18 -33.56 -2.22
N GLY A 164 -2.61 -33.72 -3.41
CA GLY A 164 -1.31 -34.38 -3.59
C GLY A 164 -0.19 -33.66 -2.82
N MET A 165 -0.16 -32.34 -2.89
CA MET A 165 0.80 -31.51 -2.15
C MET A 165 0.57 -31.56 -0.66
N LEU A 166 -0.68 -31.55 -0.18
CA LEU A 166 -0.99 -31.69 1.24
C LEU A 166 -0.49 -33.05 1.76
N VAL A 167 -0.77 -34.13 1.05
CA VAL A 167 -0.28 -35.48 1.41
C VAL A 167 1.25 -35.52 1.41
N HIS A 168 1.90 -35.01 0.37
CA HIS A 168 3.38 -34.95 0.31
C HIS A 168 3.98 -34.09 1.42
N PHE A 169 3.38 -32.94 1.71
CA PHE A 169 3.79 -32.04 2.79
C PHE A 169 3.63 -32.72 4.15
N SER A 170 2.48 -33.33 4.44
CA SER A 170 2.23 -34.07 5.68
C SER A 170 3.19 -35.25 5.87
N ILE A 171 3.48 -36.02 4.81
CA ILE A 171 4.47 -37.11 4.84
C ILE A 171 5.87 -36.54 5.14
N THR A 172 6.24 -35.42 4.50
CA THR A 172 7.55 -34.80 4.70
C THR A 172 7.70 -34.23 6.10
N LEU A 173 6.65 -33.57 6.61
CA LEU A 173 6.60 -32.99 7.95
C LEU A 173 6.67 -34.08 9.02
N THR A 174 5.90 -35.16 8.89
CA THR A 174 5.92 -36.29 9.84
C THR A 174 7.25 -37.06 9.81
N ARG A 175 7.87 -37.23 8.64
CA ARG A 175 9.23 -37.77 8.52
C ARG A 175 10.28 -36.88 9.17
N PHE A 176 10.14 -35.55 9.03
CA PHE A 176 11.01 -34.60 9.69
C PHE A 176 10.88 -34.67 11.22
N ALA A 177 9.65 -34.65 11.73
CA ALA A 177 9.35 -34.77 13.16
C ALA A 177 9.81 -36.12 13.75
N SER A 178 9.51 -37.25 13.09
CA SER A 178 9.95 -38.57 13.58
C SER A 178 11.47 -38.79 13.52
N ARG A 179 12.18 -38.11 12.62
CA ARG A 179 13.65 -38.10 12.62
C ARG A 179 14.24 -37.24 13.73
N TYR A 180 13.53 -36.21 14.19
CA TYR A 180 13.91 -35.43 15.37
C TYR A 180 13.92 -36.31 16.62
N ASP A 181 12.91 -37.15 16.82
CA ASP A 181 12.86 -38.07 17.97
C ASP A 181 13.94 -39.18 17.92
N ARG A 182 14.36 -39.58 16.71
CA ARG A 182 15.31 -40.70 16.50
C ARG A 182 16.77 -40.26 16.45
N GLN A 183 17.06 -39.07 15.94
CA GLN A 183 18.39 -38.49 16.05
C GLN A 183 18.44 -37.75 17.37
N ALA A 184 18.97 -38.41 18.41
CA ALA A 184 19.56 -37.71 19.54
C ALA A 184 20.71 -36.86 18.99
N PHE A 185 20.38 -35.67 18.46
CA PHE A 185 21.37 -34.67 18.20
C PHE A 185 22.09 -34.46 19.53
N ALA A 186 23.41 -34.53 19.51
CA ALA A 186 24.20 -34.03 20.62
C ALA A 186 23.86 -32.54 20.73
N MET A 187 22.83 -32.24 21.51
CA MET A 187 22.46 -30.89 21.86
C MET A 187 23.73 -30.28 22.46
N PRO A 188 24.14 -29.08 22.03
CA PRO A 188 25.28 -28.43 22.67
C PRO A 188 25.04 -28.46 24.18
N GLU A 189 26.06 -28.90 24.93
CA GLU A 189 26.00 -29.03 26.37
C GLU A 189 25.44 -27.71 26.95
N LYS A 190 24.29 -27.80 27.64
CA LYS A 190 23.61 -26.61 28.16
C LYS A 190 24.50 -25.99 29.23
N MET A 191 25.24 -24.94 28.87
CA MET A 191 26.00 -24.18 29.84
C MET A 191 25.03 -23.57 30.87
N PRO A 192 25.41 -23.50 32.15
CA PRO A 192 24.57 -22.90 33.18
C PRO A 192 24.25 -21.45 32.82
N VAL A 193 22.96 -21.12 32.83
CA VAL A 193 22.46 -19.77 32.50
C VAL A 193 22.45 -18.92 33.76
N SER A 194 23.11 -17.78 33.74
CA SER A 194 22.89 -16.74 34.76
C SER A 194 21.57 -16.04 34.49
N TRP A 195 20.48 -16.57 35.05
CA TRP A 195 19.14 -16.00 34.90
C TRP A 195 19.04 -14.53 35.33
N PRO A 196 19.70 -14.05 36.40
CA PRO A 196 19.72 -12.62 36.72
C PRO A 196 20.26 -11.75 35.58
N ALA A 197 21.29 -12.23 34.86
CA ALA A 197 21.88 -11.51 33.72
C ALA A 197 20.96 -11.46 32.49
N VAL A 198 19.93 -12.32 32.44
CA VAL A 198 18.90 -12.34 31.38
C VAL A 198 17.66 -11.56 31.80
N VAL A 199 17.16 -11.79 33.01
CA VAL A 199 15.89 -11.24 33.49
C VAL A 199 15.97 -9.73 33.75
N LEU A 200 17.08 -9.22 34.32
CA LEU A 200 17.20 -7.79 34.64
C LEU A 200 17.09 -6.89 33.39
N PRO A 201 17.85 -7.14 32.29
CA PRO A 201 17.68 -6.36 31.06
C PRO A 201 16.28 -6.47 30.44
N LEU A 202 15.67 -7.67 30.47
CA LEU A 202 14.33 -7.86 29.92
C LEU A 202 13.27 -7.11 30.72
N ALA A 203 13.37 -7.12 32.06
CA ALA A 203 12.49 -6.35 32.94
C ALA A 203 12.65 -4.84 32.70
N LEU A 204 13.87 -4.35 32.45
CA LEU A 204 14.13 -2.96 32.07
C LEU A 204 13.46 -2.63 30.73
N ILE A 205 13.59 -3.50 29.71
CA ILE A 205 12.95 -3.30 28.40
C ILE A 205 11.43 -3.26 28.56
N LEU A 206 10.83 -4.21 29.28
CA LEU A 206 9.39 -4.24 29.53
C LEU A 206 8.92 -3.01 30.32
N GLY A 207 9.69 -2.58 31.33
CA GLY A 207 9.41 -1.37 32.09
C GLY A 207 9.48 -0.10 31.23
N LEU A 208 10.47 -0.01 30.33
CA LEU A 208 10.60 1.08 29.37
C LEU A 208 9.45 1.10 28.37
N LEU A 209 9.04 -0.06 27.86
CA LEU A 209 7.89 -0.19 26.95
C LEU A 209 6.58 0.19 27.66
N ALA A 210 6.39 -0.27 28.90
CA ALA A 210 5.24 0.10 29.71
C ALA A 210 5.19 1.62 29.93
N TYR A 211 6.31 2.23 30.32
CA TYR A 211 6.43 3.69 30.47
C TYR A 211 6.15 4.43 29.15
N ALA A 212 6.75 3.99 28.04
CA ALA A 212 6.55 4.58 26.72
C ALA A 212 5.11 4.43 26.19
N SER A 213 4.36 3.43 26.66
CA SER A 213 2.95 3.23 26.30
C SER A 213 1.98 4.14 27.06
N MET A 214 2.45 4.80 28.14
CA MET A 214 1.62 5.69 28.95
C MET A 214 1.59 7.09 28.29
N PRO A 215 0.41 7.56 27.84
CA PRO A 215 0.31 8.88 27.24
C PRO A 215 0.64 10.00 28.24
N PRO A 216 1.16 11.14 27.75
CA PRO A 216 1.56 12.24 28.61
C PRO A 216 0.33 12.82 29.33
N LYS A 217 0.43 13.04 30.65
CA LYS A 217 -0.57 13.82 31.39
C LYS A 217 -0.23 15.30 31.23
N PRO A 218 -1.10 16.13 30.62
CA PRO A 218 -0.83 17.55 30.46
C PRO A 218 -0.76 18.23 31.84
N SER A 219 0.12 19.23 31.98
CA SER A 219 0.09 20.14 33.12
C SER A 219 -1.19 20.98 33.08
N LYS A 220 -1.77 21.33 34.23
CA LYS A 220 -3.03 22.09 34.32
C LYS A 220 -3.07 23.42 33.55
N ASP A 221 -1.91 24.01 33.25
CA ASP A 221 -1.80 25.32 32.61
C ASP A 221 -1.31 25.25 31.14
N LYS A 222 -1.26 24.06 30.53
CA LYS A 222 -0.90 23.87 29.12
C LYS A 222 -2.03 23.21 28.34
N ILE A 223 -2.06 23.48 27.03
CA ILE A 223 -2.98 22.82 26.11
C ILE A 223 -2.61 21.33 26.03
N ASP A 224 -3.62 20.47 26.15
CA ASP A 224 -3.49 19.03 26.00
C ASP A 224 -3.56 18.63 24.52
N TRP A 225 -2.43 18.75 23.83
CA TRP A 225 -2.32 18.36 22.42
C TRP A 225 -2.53 16.87 22.17
N TYR A 226 -2.41 16.02 23.20
CA TYR A 226 -2.73 14.60 23.07
C TYR A 226 -4.25 14.41 22.94
N SER A 227 -5.04 15.03 23.82
CA SER A 227 -6.51 15.02 23.72
C SER A 227 -7.02 15.71 22.45
N VAL A 228 -6.42 16.82 22.02
CA VAL A 228 -6.74 17.46 20.72
C VAL A 228 -6.48 16.50 19.56
N GLY A 229 -5.38 15.74 19.61
CA GLY A 229 -5.04 14.75 18.61
C GLY A 229 -6.05 13.63 18.46
N GLN A 230 -6.83 13.33 19.51
CA GLN A 230 -7.84 12.27 19.51
C GLN A 230 -9.17 12.67 18.86
N LEU A 231 -9.35 13.96 18.51
CA LEU A 231 -10.57 14.42 17.87
C LEU A 231 -10.84 13.65 16.57
N PRO A 232 -12.04 13.09 16.37
CA PRO A 232 -12.37 12.34 15.17
C PRO A 232 -12.47 13.27 13.97
N VAL A 233 -11.82 12.90 12.86
CA VAL A 233 -11.82 13.64 11.60
C VAL A 233 -12.07 12.65 10.47
N GLN A 234 -13.05 12.91 9.62
CA GLN A 234 -13.24 12.17 8.38
C GLN A 234 -12.21 12.65 7.36
N HIS A 235 -11.37 11.73 6.91
CA HIS A 235 -10.42 11.99 5.84
C HIS A 235 -10.17 10.71 5.05
N GLU A 236 -10.07 10.82 3.73
CA GLU A 236 -9.87 9.67 2.86
C GLU A 236 -10.89 8.53 3.03
N GLY A 237 -12.18 8.84 3.27
CA GLY A 237 -13.23 7.83 3.39
C GLY A 237 -13.35 7.11 4.73
N ARG A 238 -12.51 7.42 5.73
CA ARG A 238 -12.63 6.86 7.09
C ARG A 238 -12.54 7.94 8.15
N ILE A 239 -13.01 7.63 9.36
CA ILE A 239 -12.70 8.45 10.53
C ILE A 239 -11.32 8.09 11.05
N LYS A 240 -10.48 9.10 11.24
CA LYS A 240 -9.11 9.03 11.79
C LYS A 240 -9.01 10.00 12.98
N PRO A 241 -8.10 9.82 13.93
CA PRO A 241 -7.77 10.87 14.88
C PRO A 241 -7.09 12.05 14.15
N LEU A 242 -7.32 13.27 14.62
CA LEU A 242 -6.73 14.51 14.10
C LEU A 242 -5.20 14.43 14.02
N SER A 243 -4.54 13.76 14.99
CA SER A 243 -3.10 13.53 14.97
C SER A 243 -2.63 12.78 13.73
N SER A 244 -3.40 11.78 13.29
CA SER A 244 -3.08 10.92 12.14
C SER A 244 -3.22 11.69 10.84
N VAL A 245 -4.35 12.39 10.67
CA VAL A 245 -4.61 13.24 9.50
C VAL A 245 -3.53 14.32 9.38
N GLY A 246 -3.22 14.98 10.49
CA GLY A 246 -2.18 16.01 10.52
C GLY A 246 -0.82 15.44 10.14
N ALA A 247 -0.47 14.27 10.66
CA ALA A 247 0.80 13.62 10.34
C ALA A 247 0.87 13.26 8.85
N GLN A 248 -0.20 12.70 8.28
CA GLN A 248 -0.29 12.33 6.86
C GLN A 248 -0.09 13.54 5.94
N ILE A 249 -0.79 14.64 6.21
CA ILE A 249 -0.65 15.87 5.41
C ILE A 249 0.75 16.46 5.58
N LEU A 250 1.28 16.55 6.80
CA LEU A 250 2.63 17.04 7.05
C LEU A 250 3.70 16.21 6.34
N LYS A 251 3.53 14.90 6.26
CA LYS A 251 4.42 14.01 5.50
C LYS A 251 4.33 14.29 4.01
N ALA A 252 3.14 14.48 3.44
CA ALA A 252 2.98 14.85 2.04
C ALA A 252 3.66 16.20 1.72
N LEU A 253 3.62 17.16 2.64
CA LEU A 253 4.23 18.48 2.47
C LEU A 253 5.76 18.46 2.67
N SER A 254 6.24 17.79 3.73
CA SER A 254 7.58 17.98 4.30
C SER A 254 8.43 16.69 4.45
N ASN A 255 7.86 15.52 4.16
CA ASN A 255 8.37 14.18 4.50
C ASN A 255 8.58 13.94 6.01
N LYS A 256 7.97 14.75 6.88
CA LYS A 256 8.06 14.63 8.35
C LYS A 256 6.66 14.62 8.96
N PRO A 257 6.44 13.88 10.06
CA PRO A 257 5.15 13.84 10.76
C PRO A 257 4.94 15.04 11.71
N TYR A 258 5.77 16.08 11.63
CA TYR A 258 5.76 17.24 12.52
C TYR A 258 6.12 18.51 11.75
N ALA A 259 5.65 19.65 12.23
CA ALA A 259 5.97 20.96 11.66
C ALA A 259 7.07 21.67 12.47
N LEU A 260 7.64 22.73 11.90
CA LEU A 260 8.56 23.62 12.58
C LEU A 260 7.86 24.96 12.79
N ALA A 261 7.98 25.50 14.00
CA ALA A 261 7.47 26.84 14.30
C ALA A 261 8.22 27.89 13.45
N PRO A 262 7.53 28.97 13.04
CA PRO A 262 8.19 30.09 12.38
C PRO A 262 9.24 30.73 13.31
N LYS A 263 10.34 31.23 12.73
CA LYS A 263 11.31 32.03 13.48
C LYS A 263 10.65 33.34 13.91
N SER A 264 10.82 33.77 15.16
CA SER A 264 10.19 35.01 15.64
C SER A 264 10.77 36.23 14.91
N LYS A 265 9.97 37.26 14.68
CA LYS A 265 10.45 38.52 14.07
C LYS A 265 11.45 39.27 14.98
N ASP A 266 11.38 39.07 16.29
CA ASP A 266 12.25 39.70 17.28
C ASP A 266 13.61 39.00 17.43
N SER A 267 13.78 37.82 16.83
CA SER A 267 15.03 37.04 16.88
C SER A 267 16.06 37.42 15.80
N GLN A 268 16.09 38.66 15.32
CA GLN A 268 17.26 39.15 14.54
C GLN A 268 18.56 39.19 15.37
N SER A 269 18.48 39.03 16.71
CA SER A 269 19.64 38.89 17.59
C SER A 269 19.86 37.46 18.13
N ALA A 270 19.00 36.50 17.82
CA ALA A 270 19.23 35.10 18.21
C ALA A 270 20.14 34.47 17.16
N SER A 271 21.31 33.98 17.59
CA SER A 271 22.26 33.31 16.70
C SER A 271 21.55 32.25 15.84
N ASP A 272 22.01 32.06 14.58
CA ASP A 272 21.58 30.99 13.66
C ASP A 272 21.70 29.55 14.22
N SER A 273 22.08 29.40 15.49
CA SER A 273 22.22 28.13 16.22
C SER A 273 20.95 27.67 16.95
N GLU A 274 19.93 28.52 17.15
CA GLU A 274 18.73 28.13 17.89
C GLU A 274 17.77 27.31 17.00
N LYS A 275 17.58 26.03 17.36
CA LYS A 275 16.74 25.11 16.58
C LYS A 275 15.27 25.52 16.68
N PRO A 276 14.53 25.65 15.55
CA PRO A 276 13.11 25.97 15.59
C PRO A 276 12.32 24.93 16.39
N LYS A 277 11.37 25.39 17.20
CA LYS A 277 10.50 24.53 18.02
C LYS A 277 9.73 23.56 17.10
N LYS A 278 9.76 22.27 17.43
CA LYS A 278 8.92 21.26 16.75
C LYS A 278 7.48 21.37 17.23
N LEU A 279 6.55 21.42 16.30
CA LEU A 279 5.12 21.40 16.56
C LEU A 279 4.57 20.00 16.26
N THR A 280 3.68 19.52 17.13
CA THR A 280 3.02 18.22 16.90
C THR A 280 2.10 18.28 15.68
N SER A 281 1.75 17.12 15.10
CA SER A 281 0.77 17.08 14.02
C SER A 281 -0.59 17.63 14.44
N SER A 282 -0.99 17.38 15.68
CA SER A 282 -2.21 17.92 16.27
C SER A 282 -2.18 19.44 16.38
N GLU A 283 -1.08 20.00 16.90
CA GLU A 283 -0.87 21.44 17.04
C GLU A 283 -0.91 22.15 15.69
N TRP A 284 -0.24 21.57 14.69
CA TRP A 284 -0.25 22.12 13.35
C TRP A 284 -1.63 22.04 12.69
N LEU A 285 -2.25 20.86 12.60
CA LEU A 285 -3.52 20.71 11.87
C LEU A 285 -4.64 21.50 12.57
N MET A 286 -4.66 21.53 13.90
CA MET A 286 -5.62 22.37 14.62
C MET A 286 -5.36 23.86 14.34
N GLY A 287 -4.09 24.28 14.27
CA GLY A 287 -3.73 25.64 13.84
C GLY A 287 -4.22 25.98 12.43
N VAL A 288 -4.14 25.04 11.47
CA VAL A 288 -4.75 25.21 10.13
C VAL A 288 -6.28 25.35 10.25
N MET A 289 -6.93 24.45 11.00
CA MET A 289 -8.39 24.41 11.13
C MET A 289 -8.98 25.61 11.87
N VAL A 290 -8.20 26.28 12.72
CA VAL A 290 -8.63 27.50 13.43
C VAL A 290 -8.13 28.79 12.78
N HIS A 291 -7.45 28.72 11.63
CA HIS A 291 -6.94 29.88 10.89
C HIS A 291 -5.89 30.70 11.65
N GLU A 292 -4.93 30.01 12.26
CA GLU A 292 -3.79 30.68 12.89
C GLU A 292 -2.87 31.37 11.86
N PRO A 293 -2.57 32.68 12.00
CA PRO A 293 -1.81 33.43 10.97
C PRO A 293 -0.42 32.86 10.68
N TRP A 294 0.23 32.25 11.68
CA TRP A 294 1.59 31.75 11.56
C TRP A 294 1.73 30.51 10.66
N ILE A 295 0.62 29.85 10.30
CA ILE A 295 0.62 28.59 9.54
C ILE A 295 1.25 28.75 8.15
N LEU A 296 0.92 29.83 7.44
CA LEU A 296 1.42 30.08 6.09
C LEU A 296 2.87 30.62 6.07
N ASP A 297 3.33 31.14 7.22
CA ASP A 297 4.68 31.64 7.43
C ASP A 297 5.65 30.56 7.95
N ALA A 298 5.14 29.42 8.42
CA ALA A 298 5.95 28.31 8.89
C ALA A 298 6.69 27.61 7.73
N PRO A 299 7.99 27.29 7.87
CA PRO A 299 8.76 26.59 6.83
C PRO A 299 8.32 25.12 6.73
N LEU A 300 7.31 24.87 5.89
CA LEU A 300 6.57 23.61 5.86
C LEU A 300 6.77 22.83 4.56
N VAL A 301 6.75 23.51 3.42
CA VAL A 301 6.69 22.84 2.13
C VAL A 301 8.10 22.51 1.65
N ARG A 302 8.39 21.21 1.50
CA ARG A 302 9.72 20.73 1.11
C ARG A 302 9.94 20.80 -0.40
N ILE A 303 11.04 21.42 -0.82
CA ILE A 303 11.52 21.50 -2.21
C ILE A 303 12.96 20.97 -2.26
N ASP A 304 13.16 19.82 -2.89
CA ASP A 304 14.47 19.17 -2.99
C ASP A 304 15.26 19.52 -4.27
N SER A 305 14.54 19.86 -5.35
CA SER A 305 15.15 20.21 -6.65
C SER A 305 15.81 21.58 -6.61
N GLN A 306 17.10 21.64 -6.91
CA GLN A 306 17.82 22.91 -7.05
C GLN A 306 17.29 23.73 -8.24
N ALA A 307 17.05 23.09 -9.37
CA ALA A 307 16.54 23.76 -10.57
C ALA A 307 15.19 24.44 -10.31
N LEU A 308 14.31 23.79 -9.53
CA LEU A 308 13.02 24.37 -9.14
C LEU A 308 13.19 25.57 -8.19
N LEU A 309 14.14 25.51 -7.25
CA LEU A 309 14.44 26.65 -6.37
C LEU A 309 14.95 27.85 -7.16
N ASP A 310 15.85 27.62 -8.11
CA ASP A 310 16.41 28.66 -8.96
C ASP A 310 15.30 29.28 -9.84
N GLU A 311 14.40 28.46 -10.39
CA GLU A 311 13.25 28.94 -11.18
C GLU A 311 12.26 29.79 -10.34
N LEU A 312 12.06 29.43 -9.07
CA LEU A 312 11.19 30.15 -8.15
C LEU A 312 11.87 31.36 -7.50
N GLY A 313 13.17 31.57 -7.73
CA GLY A 313 13.94 32.63 -7.07
C GLY A 313 14.09 32.42 -5.55
N ILE A 314 13.97 31.19 -5.07
CA ILE A 314 14.04 30.86 -3.65
C ILE A 314 15.47 30.41 -3.29
N LYS A 315 16.12 31.10 -2.36
CA LYS A 315 17.44 30.68 -1.84
C LYS A 315 17.32 29.39 -1.04
N ARG A 316 18.26 28.48 -1.26
CA ARG A 316 18.26 27.18 -0.58
C ARG A 316 18.49 27.29 0.92
N ASP A 317 17.59 26.71 1.69
CA ASP A 317 17.71 26.54 3.15
C ASP A 317 18.23 25.13 3.49
N LYS A 318 18.97 24.97 4.59
CA LYS A 318 19.47 23.66 5.08
C LYS A 318 18.35 22.65 5.33
N SER A 319 17.16 23.12 5.71
CA SER A 319 15.98 22.29 5.96
C SER A 319 15.27 21.83 4.68
N ASN A 320 15.54 22.47 3.54
CA ASN A 320 14.79 22.38 2.28
C ASN A 320 13.27 22.64 2.43
N CYS A 321 12.79 23.20 3.55
CA CYS A 321 11.38 23.52 3.79
C CYS A 321 11.16 25.03 3.75
N TYR A 322 10.12 25.48 3.04
CA TYR A 322 9.85 26.90 2.81
C TYR A 322 8.43 27.28 3.22
N PRO A 323 8.21 28.56 3.62
CA PRO A 323 6.88 29.09 3.89
C PRO A 323 5.95 29.00 2.69
N ALA A 324 4.68 28.68 2.95
CA ALA A 324 3.65 28.61 1.92
C ALA A 324 3.45 29.97 1.25
N ASN A 325 3.46 31.06 2.03
CA ASN A 325 3.34 32.42 1.51
C ASN A 325 4.45 32.77 0.50
N GLN A 326 5.69 32.38 0.78
CA GLN A 326 6.81 32.61 -0.13
C GLN A 326 6.61 31.85 -1.46
N ILE A 327 6.13 30.61 -1.38
CA ILE A 327 5.88 29.77 -2.56
C ILE A 327 4.70 30.30 -3.37
N MET A 328 3.63 30.74 -2.72
CA MET A 328 2.47 31.34 -3.40
C MET A 328 2.89 32.55 -4.22
N GLN A 329 3.70 33.44 -3.65
CA GLN A 329 4.26 34.58 -4.37
C GLN A 329 5.13 34.15 -5.56
N ALA A 330 5.94 33.10 -5.39
CA ALA A 330 6.80 32.59 -6.46
C ALA A 330 6.05 31.84 -7.58
N LEU A 331 4.86 31.30 -7.29
CA LEU A 331 3.99 30.63 -8.27
C LEU A 331 3.04 31.61 -8.99
N ASP A 332 2.93 32.84 -8.51
CA ASP A 332 2.09 33.85 -9.15
C ASP A 332 2.53 34.11 -10.60
N GLY A 333 1.56 34.25 -11.50
CA GLY A 333 1.82 34.37 -12.94
C GLY A 333 2.32 33.10 -13.66
N LYS A 334 2.49 31.95 -13.00
CA LYS A 334 2.93 30.69 -13.64
C LYS A 334 1.79 29.74 -14.06
N GLN A 335 0.57 30.25 -14.19
CA GLN A 335 -0.61 29.47 -14.59
C GLN A 335 -0.47 28.89 -16.01
N GLU A 336 -0.01 29.69 -16.97
CA GLU A 336 0.16 29.26 -18.36
C GLU A 336 1.10 28.04 -18.49
N LYS A 337 2.20 28.02 -17.71
CA LYS A 337 3.11 26.86 -17.67
C LYS A 337 2.41 25.60 -17.18
N THR A 338 1.52 25.73 -16.21
CA THR A 338 0.74 24.62 -15.66
C THR A 338 -0.15 24.01 -16.75
N GLU A 339 -0.84 24.86 -17.51
CA GLU A 339 -1.69 24.45 -18.62
C GLU A 339 -0.88 23.78 -19.73
N GLN A 340 0.30 24.33 -20.07
CA GLN A 340 1.21 23.73 -21.06
C GLN A 340 1.74 22.35 -20.64
N ILE A 341 1.99 22.12 -19.34
CA ILE A 341 2.38 20.81 -18.82
C ILE A 341 1.19 19.85 -18.89
N LEU A 342 0.02 20.26 -18.40
CA LEU A 342 -1.19 19.44 -18.38
C LEU A 342 -1.75 19.11 -19.76
N ALA A 343 -1.38 19.87 -20.80
CA ALA A 343 -1.73 19.58 -22.18
C ALA A 343 -0.99 18.36 -22.78
N ARG A 344 0.04 17.83 -22.08
CA ARG A 344 0.83 16.65 -22.47
C ARG A 344 0.63 15.52 -21.47
N ASP A 345 0.81 14.28 -21.91
CA ASP A 345 0.76 13.10 -21.03
C ASP A 345 1.88 13.15 -19.97
N GLU A 346 1.58 12.72 -18.74
CA GLU A 346 2.53 12.74 -17.60
C GLU A 346 3.84 11.97 -17.87
N LYS A 347 3.76 10.91 -18.68
CA LYS A 347 4.94 10.12 -19.09
C LYS A 347 5.97 10.97 -19.84
N ASP A 348 5.52 12.00 -20.55
CA ASP A 348 6.32 12.88 -21.39
C ASP A 348 6.83 14.12 -20.62
N TRP A 349 6.42 14.29 -19.36
CA TRP A 349 6.92 15.38 -18.52
C TRP A 349 8.38 15.17 -18.15
N SER A 350 9.17 16.23 -18.25
CA SER A 350 10.55 16.24 -17.78
C SER A 350 10.61 16.07 -16.25
N PHE A 351 11.79 15.73 -15.72
CA PHE A 351 11.97 15.60 -14.28
C PHE A 351 11.59 16.88 -13.53
N ASP A 352 11.98 18.05 -14.05
CA ASP A 352 11.70 19.35 -13.42
C ASP A 352 10.22 19.72 -13.50
N GLU A 353 9.54 19.40 -14.61
CA GLU A 353 8.08 19.54 -14.73
C GLU A 353 7.34 18.68 -13.70
N LYS A 354 7.80 17.44 -13.49
CA LYS A 354 7.26 16.56 -12.43
C LYS A 354 7.47 17.15 -11.04
N GLN A 355 8.64 17.75 -10.76
CA GLN A 355 8.88 18.42 -9.48
C GLN A 355 8.00 19.67 -9.31
N PHE A 356 7.80 20.46 -10.38
CA PHE A 356 6.94 21.63 -10.39
C PHE A 356 5.47 21.26 -10.10
N MET A 357 4.94 20.25 -10.81
CA MET A 357 3.57 19.75 -10.58
C MET A 357 3.40 19.14 -9.19
N LYS A 358 4.44 18.45 -8.67
CA LYS A 358 4.46 17.96 -7.29
C LYS A 358 4.39 19.10 -6.27
N LEU A 359 5.09 20.21 -6.50
CA LEU A 359 5.01 21.40 -5.64
C LEU A 359 3.59 21.99 -5.66
N GLN A 360 2.99 22.15 -6.83
CA GLN A 360 1.61 22.65 -6.92
C GLN A 360 0.61 21.73 -6.22
N SER A 361 0.76 20.41 -6.35
CA SER A 361 -0.07 19.45 -5.62
C SER A 361 0.04 19.64 -4.11
N LYS A 362 1.25 19.86 -3.57
CA LYS A 362 1.46 20.16 -2.15
C LYS A 362 0.74 21.43 -1.73
N MET A 363 0.84 22.49 -2.53
CA MET A 363 0.15 23.76 -2.27
C MET A 363 -1.36 23.60 -2.32
N ASN A 364 -1.89 22.84 -3.28
CA ASN A 364 -3.32 22.55 -3.38
C ASN A 364 -3.86 21.79 -2.17
N ILE A 365 -3.08 20.85 -1.61
CA ILE A 365 -3.44 20.17 -0.35
C ILE A 365 -3.54 21.19 0.78
N LEU A 366 -2.46 21.94 1.04
CA LEU A 366 -2.42 22.90 2.16
C LEU A 366 -3.52 23.96 2.06
N LEU A 367 -3.62 24.62 0.91
CA LEU A 367 -4.61 25.68 0.67
C LEU A 367 -6.03 25.14 0.61
N GLY A 368 -6.21 23.90 0.15
CA GLY A 368 -7.50 23.21 0.21
C GLY A 368 -8.01 23.05 1.63
N VAL A 369 -7.16 22.61 2.56
CA VAL A 369 -7.52 22.51 3.99
C VAL A 369 -7.71 23.89 4.59
N TRP A 370 -6.80 24.84 4.34
CA TRP A 370 -6.91 26.21 4.83
C TRP A 370 -8.24 26.84 4.44
N ASN A 371 -8.57 26.89 3.16
CA ASN A 371 -9.81 27.51 2.66
C ASN A 371 -11.08 26.79 3.16
N ALA A 372 -11.02 25.47 3.39
CA ALA A 372 -12.15 24.70 3.91
C ALA A 372 -12.56 25.07 5.34
N TYR A 373 -11.65 25.70 6.09
CA TYR A 373 -11.84 26.10 7.47
C TYR A 373 -11.97 27.61 7.66
N GLU A 374 -12.07 28.37 6.55
CA GLU A 374 -12.15 29.83 6.59
C GLU A 374 -13.27 30.31 7.53
N PRO A 375 -13.01 31.29 8.41
CA PRO A 375 -14.00 31.81 9.36
C PRO A 375 -15.06 32.67 8.67
N ILE A 376 -15.84 32.04 7.79
CA ILE A 376 -16.93 32.69 7.08
C ILE A 376 -18.00 33.23 8.02
N ASP A 377 -18.01 32.83 9.30
CA ASP A 377 -18.85 33.41 10.34
C ASP A 377 -18.55 34.89 10.61
N VAL A 378 -17.29 35.30 10.50
CA VAL A 378 -16.90 36.71 10.60
C VAL A 378 -17.39 37.48 9.37
N ILE A 379 -17.15 36.93 8.17
CA ILE A 379 -17.58 37.50 6.89
C ILE A 379 -19.10 37.69 6.84
N LEU A 380 -19.84 36.66 7.28
CA LEU A 380 -21.30 36.66 7.26
C LEU A 380 -21.90 37.52 8.37
N LYS A 381 -21.21 37.70 9.51
CA LYS A 381 -21.65 38.64 10.56
C LYS A 381 -21.64 40.09 10.06
N GLU A 382 -20.60 40.48 9.33
CA GLU A 382 -20.52 41.80 8.69
C GLU A 382 -21.60 41.97 7.60
N ALA A 383 -21.88 40.91 6.83
CA ALA A 383 -22.94 40.93 5.82
C ALA A 383 -24.36 40.94 6.42
N ALA A 384 -24.55 40.34 7.60
CA ALA A 384 -25.85 40.24 8.28
C ALA A 384 -26.37 41.59 8.80
N GLU A 385 -25.55 42.63 8.85
CA GLU A 385 -25.98 44.01 9.13
C GLU A 385 -26.89 44.57 8.01
N GLN A 386 -26.91 43.93 6.83
CA GLN A 386 -27.75 44.29 5.68
C GLN A 386 -28.40 43.03 5.06
N PRO A 387 -29.71 42.80 5.24
CA PRO A 387 -30.39 41.56 4.81
C PRO A 387 -30.21 41.22 3.32
N GLU A 388 -30.24 42.22 2.43
CA GLU A 388 -30.06 42.04 0.98
C GLU A 388 -28.60 41.64 0.64
N ARG A 389 -27.63 42.19 1.36
CA ARG A 389 -26.21 41.86 1.19
C ARG A 389 -25.91 40.44 1.64
N LEU A 390 -26.55 39.99 2.72
CA LEU A 390 -26.40 38.62 3.24
C LEU A 390 -26.83 37.57 2.21
N ALA A 391 -28.01 37.73 1.60
CA ALA A 391 -28.50 36.79 0.58
C ALA A 391 -27.56 36.71 -0.64
N MET A 392 -27.06 37.86 -1.11
CA MET A 392 -26.11 37.92 -2.23
C MET A 392 -24.76 37.25 -1.90
N VAL A 393 -24.25 37.46 -0.69
CA VAL A 393 -22.98 36.83 -0.24
C VAL A 393 -23.15 35.31 -0.14
N ILE A 394 -24.28 34.83 0.39
CA ILE A 394 -24.59 33.39 0.47
C ILE A 394 -24.61 32.75 -0.93
N GLU A 395 -25.25 33.39 -1.91
CA GLU A 395 -25.32 32.83 -3.27
C GLU A 395 -23.94 32.84 -3.96
N ARG A 396 -23.11 33.88 -3.73
CA ARG A 396 -21.74 33.94 -4.27
C ARG A 396 -20.80 32.89 -3.67
N LEU A 397 -21.02 32.50 -2.41
CA LEU A 397 -20.20 31.48 -1.75
C LEU A 397 -20.54 30.05 -2.19
N LYS A 398 -21.76 29.81 -2.69
CA LYS A 398 -22.25 28.48 -3.05
C LYS A 398 -21.30 27.66 -3.97
N PRO A 399 -20.76 28.21 -5.07
CA PRO A 399 -19.87 27.44 -5.95
C PRO A 399 -18.54 27.10 -5.26
N LEU A 400 -18.03 28.01 -4.44
CA LEU A 400 -16.81 27.79 -3.66
C LEU A 400 -17.03 26.68 -2.61
N ILE A 401 -18.14 26.73 -1.88
CA ILE A 401 -18.51 25.71 -0.90
C ILE A 401 -18.65 24.34 -1.55
N GLU A 402 -19.32 24.26 -2.71
CA GLU A 402 -19.47 22.99 -3.43
C GLU A 402 -18.12 22.47 -3.95
N SER A 403 -17.24 23.36 -4.42
CA SER A 403 -15.87 22.99 -4.80
C SER A 403 -15.05 22.44 -3.63
N LEU A 404 -15.12 23.09 -2.45
CA LEU A 404 -14.48 22.61 -1.23
C LEU A 404 -15.04 21.24 -0.82
N ARG A 405 -16.35 21.05 -0.99
CA ARG A 405 -17.01 19.77 -0.71
C ARG A 405 -16.53 18.66 -1.64
N ILE A 406 -16.37 18.93 -2.93
CA ILE A 406 -15.88 17.96 -3.91
C ILE A 406 -14.41 17.58 -3.65
N LYS A 407 -13.58 18.56 -3.25
CA LYS A 407 -12.15 18.33 -2.97
C LYS A 407 -11.90 17.43 -1.75
N GLY A 408 -12.86 17.30 -0.84
CA GLY A 408 -12.79 16.39 0.30
C GLY A 408 -11.68 16.69 1.32
N PRO A 409 -11.59 17.93 1.83
CA PRO A 409 -10.66 18.28 2.90
C PRO A 409 -10.93 17.43 4.16
N PRO A 410 -9.97 17.33 5.09
CA PRO A 410 -10.24 16.82 6.43
C PRO A 410 -11.50 17.46 7.02
N ALA A 411 -12.47 16.64 7.38
CA ALA A 411 -13.78 17.10 7.82
C ALA A 411 -14.00 16.71 9.28
N ILE A 412 -14.14 17.70 10.14
CA ILE A 412 -14.33 17.49 11.58
C ILE A 412 -15.80 17.49 11.98
N ILE A 413 -16.68 18.08 11.18
CA ILE A 413 -18.09 18.29 11.55
C ILE A 413 -18.96 17.18 10.94
N PRO A 414 -19.57 16.31 11.75
CA PRO A 414 -20.52 15.32 11.26
C PRO A 414 -21.84 15.99 10.83
N PRO A 415 -22.64 15.34 9.98
CA PRO A 415 -23.93 15.86 9.58
C PRO A 415 -24.89 15.90 10.77
N LYS A 416 -25.85 16.83 10.73
CA LYS A 416 -26.76 17.10 11.84
C LYS A 416 -27.67 15.91 12.16
N ASP A 417 -28.24 15.30 11.13
CA ASP A 417 -29.21 14.22 11.24
C ASP A 417 -28.54 12.88 10.91
N ILE A 418 -28.30 12.06 11.94
CA ILE A 418 -27.69 10.73 11.77
C ILE A 418 -28.64 9.68 12.30
N PRO A 419 -29.01 8.66 11.50
CA PRO A 419 -29.76 7.52 11.98
C PRO A 419 -29.01 6.85 13.14
N GLN A 420 -29.73 6.45 14.21
CA GLN A 420 -29.13 5.73 15.33
C GLN A 420 -28.47 4.42 14.90
N THR A 421 -28.93 3.83 13.81
CA THR A 421 -28.34 2.64 13.16
C THR A 421 -28.02 2.96 11.70
N LEU A 422 -26.76 2.81 11.30
CA LEU A 422 -26.35 2.94 9.91
C LEU A 422 -26.78 1.69 9.13
N ASP A 423 -27.43 1.87 8.00
CA ASP A 423 -27.62 0.79 7.01
C ASP A 423 -26.25 0.47 6.38
N PRO A 424 -25.72 -0.75 6.52
CA PRO A 424 -24.46 -1.14 5.91
C PRO A 424 -24.44 -1.00 4.38
N LYS A 425 -25.62 -0.93 3.74
CA LYS A 425 -25.77 -0.78 2.29
C LYS A 425 -25.72 0.66 1.81
N GLN A 426 -25.82 1.64 2.72
CA GLN A 426 -25.74 3.06 2.37
C GLN A 426 -24.31 3.59 2.55
N PRO A 427 -23.87 4.56 1.72
CA PRO A 427 -22.57 5.19 1.91
C PRO A 427 -22.50 5.87 3.28
N PRO A 428 -21.34 5.84 3.96
CA PRO A 428 -21.22 6.46 5.26
C PRO A 428 -21.49 7.96 5.13
N PRO A 429 -22.18 8.55 6.13
CA PRO A 429 -22.58 9.94 6.08
C PRO A 429 -21.37 10.85 5.92
N ARG A 430 -21.54 11.85 5.07
CA ARG A 430 -20.54 12.86 4.76
C ARG A 430 -20.39 13.84 5.90
N TRP A 431 -19.15 14.01 6.36
CA TRP A 431 -18.76 15.09 7.26
C TRP A 431 -18.27 16.26 6.43
N ASP A 432 -18.40 17.45 7.00
CA ASP A 432 -17.93 18.68 6.37
C ASP A 432 -16.80 19.34 7.18
N ALA A 433 -15.99 20.12 6.49
CA ALA A 433 -15.11 21.10 7.12
C ALA A 433 -15.94 22.27 7.67
N TYR A 434 -15.30 23.18 8.41
CA TYR A 434 -16.01 24.26 9.10
C TYR A 434 -16.81 25.18 8.17
N ALA A 435 -16.21 25.67 7.08
CA ALA A 435 -16.88 26.63 6.21
C ALA A 435 -18.13 26.03 5.51
N PRO A 436 -18.09 24.83 4.89
CA PRO A 436 -19.28 24.20 4.34
C PRO A 436 -20.38 23.92 5.38
N ALA A 437 -20.02 23.42 6.56
CA ALA A 437 -20.99 23.11 7.60
C ALA A 437 -21.67 24.36 8.16
N PHE A 438 -20.91 25.45 8.35
CA PHE A 438 -21.43 26.71 8.84
C PHE A 438 -22.31 27.42 7.80
N TYR A 439 -21.94 27.35 6.52
CA TYR A 439 -22.76 27.82 5.41
C TYR A 439 -24.15 27.17 5.43
N GLU A 440 -24.23 25.86 5.68
CA GLU A 440 -25.49 25.13 5.74
C GLU A 440 -26.40 25.61 6.87
N VAL A 441 -25.85 25.83 8.07
CA VAL A 441 -26.59 26.35 9.23
C VAL A 441 -27.24 27.71 8.93
N ILE A 442 -26.49 28.62 8.29
CA ILE A 442 -26.99 29.96 7.96
C ILE A 442 -27.99 29.91 6.80
N SER A 443 -27.69 29.18 5.73
CA SER A 443 -28.56 29.10 4.55
C SER A 443 -29.96 28.56 4.87
N LYS A 444 -30.07 27.69 5.88
CA LYS A 444 -31.34 27.11 6.35
C LYS A 444 -32.04 27.93 7.44
N PHE A 445 -31.50 29.09 7.84
CA PHE A 445 -32.00 29.93 8.95
C PHE A 445 -32.27 29.14 10.25
N ASP A 446 -31.51 28.08 10.50
CA ASP A 446 -31.71 27.19 11.64
C ASP A 446 -31.00 27.74 12.89
N SER A 447 -31.49 28.90 13.36
CA SER A 447 -30.97 29.61 14.53
C SER A 447 -31.45 29.01 15.86
N LYS A 448 -32.39 28.05 15.84
CA LYS A 448 -33.08 27.55 17.03
C LYS A 448 -32.43 26.34 17.69
N ASN A 449 -31.48 25.66 17.04
CA ASN A 449 -30.80 24.50 17.62
C ASN A 449 -29.28 24.72 17.71
N LEU A 450 -28.88 25.49 18.74
CA LEU A 450 -27.50 25.94 18.97
C LEU A 450 -26.57 24.86 19.55
N ASP A 451 -27.07 23.70 19.94
CA ASP A 451 -26.25 22.59 20.46
C ASP A 451 -25.94 21.57 19.36
N ASN A 452 -25.05 21.96 18.45
CA ASN A 452 -24.60 21.12 17.34
C ASN A 452 -23.06 21.14 17.20
N PRO A 453 -22.46 20.18 16.49
CA PRO A 453 -21.01 20.11 16.36
C PRO A 453 -20.38 21.36 15.72
N THR A 454 -21.09 22.03 14.80
CA THR A 454 -20.61 23.27 14.17
C THR A 454 -20.43 24.40 15.18
N SER A 455 -21.38 24.60 16.09
CA SER A 455 -21.29 25.66 17.12
C SER A 455 -20.22 25.36 18.18
N ARG A 456 -20.08 24.10 18.59
CA ARG A 456 -19.02 23.66 19.51
C ARG A 456 -17.63 23.83 18.90
N PHE A 457 -17.46 23.48 17.62
CA PHE A 457 -16.21 23.71 16.91
C PHE A 457 -15.91 25.21 16.77
N ARG A 458 -16.91 26.05 16.47
CA ARG A 458 -16.74 27.51 16.41
C ARG A 458 -16.21 28.06 17.72
N GLU A 459 -16.80 27.65 18.84
CA GLU A 459 -16.36 28.10 20.17
C GLU A 459 -14.92 27.64 20.48
N MET A 460 -14.60 26.40 20.15
CA MET A 460 -13.23 25.89 20.25
C MET A 460 -12.27 26.74 19.40
N ALA A 461 -12.60 27.02 18.14
CA ALA A 461 -11.78 27.84 17.24
C ALA A 461 -11.56 29.26 17.78
N ARG A 462 -12.60 29.88 18.34
CA ARG A 462 -12.51 31.20 19.00
C ARG A 462 -11.51 31.18 20.15
N LEU A 463 -11.59 30.17 21.03
CA LEU A 463 -10.69 30.04 22.17
C LEU A 463 -9.23 29.82 21.75
N PHE A 464 -8.98 29.06 20.68
CA PHE A 464 -7.62 28.88 20.13
C PHE A 464 -7.03 30.20 19.63
N ARG A 465 -7.81 31.02 18.90
CA ARG A 465 -7.36 32.33 18.37
C ARG A 465 -7.06 33.35 19.47
N GLU A 466 -7.69 33.24 20.64
CA GLU A 466 -7.42 34.08 21.80
C GLU A 466 -6.11 33.71 22.52
N GLY A 467 -5.48 32.61 22.13
CA GLY A 467 -4.12 32.24 22.52
C GLY A 467 -4.02 31.32 23.74
N SER A 468 -2.78 30.92 24.07
CA SER A 468 -2.47 29.87 25.04
C SER A 468 -2.78 30.22 26.50
N THR A 469 -3.08 31.48 26.83
CA THR A 469 -3.46 31.92 28.19
C THR A 469 -4.78 31.30 28.65
N LYS A 470 -5.60 30.81 27.72
CA LYS A 470 -6.87 30.13 27.95
C LYS A 470 -6.77 28.60 27.91
N SER A 471 -5.60 28.03 28.17
CA SER A 471 -5.36 26.58 28.07
C SER A 471 -6.40 25.71 28.82
N ARG A 472 -6.90 26.16 29.97
CA ARG A 472 -7.98 25.46 30.70
C ARG A 472 -9.32 25.48 29.97
N GLU A 473 -9.71 26.62 29.41
CA GLU A 473 -10.94 26.76 28.61
C GLU A 473 -10.84 25.95 27.31
N ILE A 474 -9.69 25.99 26.65
CA ILE A 474 -9.41 25.19 25.44
C ILE A 474 -9.56 23.69 25.74
N ASN A 475 -8.91 23.20 26.80
CA ASN A 475 -8.99 21.78 27.18
C ASN A 475 -10.43 21.38 27.54
N ALA A 476 -11.20 22.27 28.17
CA ALA A 476 -12.61 22.04 28.46
C ALA A 476 -13.45 21.97 27.17
N ALA A 477 -13.23 22.87 26.20
CA ALA A 477 -13.94 22.87 24.92
C ALA A 477 -13.63 21.61 24.07
N VAL A 478 -12.38 21.16 24.05
CA VAL A 478 -11.98 19.90 23.39
C VAL A 478 -12.69 18.70 24.02
N LYS A 479 -12.74 18.66 25.36
CA LYS A 479 -13.44 17.60 26.10
C LYS A 479 -14.94 17.61 25.81
N ASP A 480 -15.56 18.78 25.83
CA ASP A 480 -16.98 18.98 25.53
C ASP A 480 -17.33 18.52 24.11
N TYR A 481 -16.50 18.88 23.13
CA TYR A 481 -16.64 18.40 21.75
C TYR A 481 -16.49 16.87 21.66
N SER A 482 -15.47 16.29 22.30
CA SER A 482 -15.26 14.84 22.28
C SER A 482 -16.44 14.09 22.93
N GLN A 483 -16.99 14.64 24.01
CA GLN A 483 -18.14 14.07 24.71
C GLN A 483 -19.42 14.16 23.87
N LEU A 484 -19.67 15.28 23.18
CA LEU A 484 -20.76 15.39 22.20
C LEU A 484 -20.66 14.28 21.13
N MET A 485 -19.46 14.04 20.62
CA MET A 485 -19.23 13.02 19.60
C MET A 485 -19.45 11.59 20.11
N GLU A 486 -19.15 11.34 21.37
CA GLU A 486 -19.32 10.05 22.03
C GLU A 486 -20.79 9.80 22.40
N ASP A 487 -21.52 10.83 22.85
CA ASP A 487 -22.90 10.70 23.33
C ASP A 487 -23.93 10.72 22.18
N LYS A 488 -23.78 11.62 21.19
CA LYS A 488 -24.77 11.82 20.11
C LYS A 488 -24.34 11.23 18.76
N TYR A 489 -23.04 11.09 18.50
CA TYR A 489 -22.51 10.73 17.18
C TYR A 489 -21.71 9.42 17.17
N GLN A 490 -21.84 8.58 18.20
CA GLN A 490 -21.04 7.36 18.39
C GLN A 490 -21.03 6.43 17.16
N ALA A 491 -22.21 6.26 16.53
CA ALA A 491 -22.41 5.38 15.39
C ALA A 491 -21.52 5.73 14.18
N VAL A 492 -21.20 7.01 13.99
CA VAL A 492 -20.38 7.49 12.87
C VAL A 492 -18.98 7.89 13.29
N ALA A 493 -18.82 8.50 14.47
CA ALA A 493 -17.56 9.09 14.91
C ALA A 493 -16.58 8.02 15.40
N LYS A 494 -17.06 6.83 15.79
CA LYS A 494 -16.23 5.71 16.27
C LYS A 494 -15.12 6.19 17.25
N VAL A 495 -15.47 7.06 18.20
CA VAL A 495 -14.52 7.82 19.04
C VAL A 495 -13.52 6.92 19.76
N SER A 496 -13.96 5.78 20.29
CA SER A 496 -13.09 4.80 20.95
C SER A 496 -11.98 4.27 20.03
N LYS A 497 -12.31 4.04 18.75
CA LYS A 497 -11.35 3.61 17.73
C LYS A 497 -10.37 4.72 17.37
N ALA A 498 -10.83 5.96 17.22
CA ALA A 498 -9.96 7.11 16.98
C ALA A 498 -8.98 7.33 18.15
N ARG A 499 -9.44 7.21 19.40
CA ARG A 499 -8.59 7.25 20.60
C ARG A 499 -7.55 6.13 20.61
N PHE A 500 -7.95 4.91 20.27
CA PHE A 500 -7.04 3.76 20.17
C PHE A 500 -5.98 3.94 19.08
N GLU A 501 -6.37 4.43 17.90
CA GLU A 501 -5.43 4.76 16.82
C GLU A 501 -4.44 5.85 17.24
N SER A 502 -4.91 6.89 17.94
CA SER A 502 -4.03 7.94 18.49
C SER A 502 -3.03 7.39 19.51
N TRP A 503 -3.46 6.45 20.37
CA TRP A 503 -2.54 5.72 21.26
C TRP A 503 -1.55 4.86 20.48
N TYR A 504 -1.99 4.13 19.45
CA TYR A 504 -1.13 3.31 18.61
C TYR A 504 -0.05 4.15 17.91
N GLU A 505 -0.41 5.31 17.36
CA GLU A 505 0.53 6.26 16.75
C GLU A 505 1.52 6.81 17.77
N TYR A 506 1.05 7.16 18.97
CA TYR A 506 1.88 7.65 20.05
C TYR A 506 2.89 6.59 20.52
N PHE A 507 2.41 5.37 20.79
CA PHE A 507 3.26 4.28 21.26
C PHE A 507 4.23 3.80 20.17
N ASN A 508 3.80 3.82 18.90
CA ASN A 508 4.57 3.40 17.73
C ASN A 508 5.23 2.01 17.91
N PRO A 509 4.43 0.93 18.05
CA PRO A 509 4.97 -0.41 18.31
C PRO A 509 5.88 -0.92 17.19
N ILE A 510 5.68 -0.48 15.94
CA ILE A 510 6.56 -0.80 14.82
C ILE A 510 7.95 -0.14 15.00
N GLY A 511 7.99 1.11 15.44
CA GLY A 511 9.25 1.82 15.71
C GLY A 511 10.04 1.19 16.85
N TRP A 512 9.37 0.75 17.92
CA TRP A 512 10.01 -0.03 18.99
C TRP A 512 10.52 -1.37 18.48
N SER A 513 9.72 -2.07 17.67
CA SER A 513 10.13 -3.36 17.09
C SER A 513 11.38 -3.21 16.22
N TYR A 514 11.42 -2.15 15.40
CA TYR A 514 12.57 -1.79 14.56
C TYR A 514 13.85 -1.62 15.39
N GLY A 515 13.81 -0.86 16.49
CA GLY A 515 14.97 -0.68 17.38
C GLY A 515 15.37 -1.96 18.11
N LEU A 516 14.40 -2.74 18.60
CA LEU A 516 14.67 -3.97 19.36
C LEU A 516 15.23 -5.10 18.48
N TYR A 517 14.89 -5.18 17.20
CA TYR A 517 15.54 -6.12 16.28
C TYR A 517 17.04 -5.83 16.12
N ILE A 518 17.46 -4.56 16.12
CA ILE A 518 18.89 -4.21 16.10
C ILE A 518 19.55 -4.69 17.40
N VAL A 519 18.93 -4.43 18.55
CA VAL A 519 19.44 -4.88 19.87
C VAL A 519 19.57 -6.41 19.91
N ALA A 520 18.55 -7.14 19.46
CA ALA A 520 18.58 -8.59 19.39
C ALA A 520 19.70 -9.11 18.46
N GLY A 521 19.91 -8.45 17.32
CA GLY A 521 20.99 -8.77 16.40
C GLY A 521 22.38 -8.58 17.02
N LEU A 522 22.60 -7.45 17.72
CA LEU A 522 23.86 -7.17 18.43
C LEU A 522 24.10 -8.15 19.59
N LEU A 523 23.06 -8.49 20.36
CA LEU A 523 23.13 -9.53 21.40
C LEU A 523 23.45 -10.89 20.78
N CYS A 524 22.84 -11.25 19.65
CA CYS A 524 23.14 -12.49 18.97
C CYS A 524 24.60 -12.54 18.47
N LEU A 525 25.10 -11.47 17.86
CA LEU A 525 26.50 -11.39 17.39
C LEU A 525 27.49 -11.48 18.56
N SER A 526 27.23 -10.79 19.67
CA SER A 526 28.05 -10.90 20.89
C SER A 526 27.97 -12.29 21.54
N GLY A 527 26.81 -12.94 21.53
CA GLY A 527 26.67 -14.32 21.98
C GLY A 527 27.48 -15.31 21.14
N LEU A 528 27.56 -15.08 19.83
CA LEU A 528 28.38 -15.89 18.91
C LEU A 528 29.90 -15.69 19.12
N THR A 529 30.35 -14.49 19.49
CA THR A 529 31.77 -14.19 19.72
C THR A 529 32.23 -14.60 21.13
N VAL A 530 31.49 -14.21 22.16
CA VAL A 530 31.81 -14.46 23.58
C VAL A 530 31.47 -15.90 24.00
N ARG A 531 30.64 -16.61 23.22
CA ARG A 531 30.14 -17.96 23.51
C ARG A 531 29.40 -18.06 24.86
N SER A 532 28.67 -16.99 25.21
CA SER A 532 27.88 -16.90 26.43
C SER A 532 26.44 -17.35 26.17
N GLU A 533 25.99 -18.37 26.90
CA GLU A 533 24.61 -18.85 26.84
C GLU A 533 23.62 -17.80 27.39
N ALA A 534 24.01 -17.03 28.41
CA ALA A 534 23.17 -15.93 28.94
C ALA A 534 22.90 -14.88 27.86
N THR A 535 23.90 -14.54 27.04
CA THR A 535 23.75 -13.56 25.95
C THR A 535 22.85 -14.09 24.84
N ARG A 536 22.95 -15.39 24.51
CA ARG A 536 22.05 -16.05 23.55
C ARG A 536 20.61 -16.07 24.05
N GLN A 537 20.39 -16.42 25.32
CA GLN A 537 19.07 -16.41 25.96
C GLN A 537 18.48 -15.00 26.01
N ALA A 538 19.30 -13.97 26.32
CA ALA A 538 18.88 -12.59 26.24
C ALA A 538 18.44 -12.21 24.81
N ALA A 539 19.23 -12.55 23.78
CA ALA A 539 18.86 -12.32 22.38
C ALA A 539 17.53 -13.01 22.00
N PHE A 540 17.36 -14.27 22.43
CA PHE A 540 16.13 -15.03 22.20
C PHE A 540 14.90 -14.32 22.80
N TRP A 541 14.96 -13.95 24.08
CA TRP A 541 13.83 -13.31 24.75
C TRP A 541 13.58 -11.87 24.26
N VAL A 542 14.62 -11.12 23.89
CA VAL A 542 14.42 -9.83 23.21
C VAL A 542 13.69 -10.04 21.88
N CYS A 543 14.06 -11.03 21.08
CA CYS A 543 13.31 -11.39 19.86
C CYS A 543 11.85 -11.78 20.16
N VAL A 544 11.58 -12.52 21.25
CA VAL A 544 10.21 -12.88 21.66
C VAL A 544 9.39 -11.66 22.05
N ILE A 545 9.94 -10.74 22.87
CA ILE A 545 9.29 -9.47 23.21
C ILE A 545 9.03 -8.64 21.94
N THR A 546 10.02 -8.59 21.05
CA THR A 546 9.92 -7.86 19.77
C THR A 546 8.82 -8.46 18.89
N LEU A 547 8.72 -9.78 18.79
CA LEU A 547 7.63 -10.46 18.08
C LEU A 547 6.28 -10.15 18.72
N GLY A 548 6.21 -10.06 20.06
CA GLY A 548 5.01 -9.64 20.79
C GLY A 548 4.55 -8.22 20.40
N LEU A 549 5.47 -7.26 20.36
CA LEU A 549 5.18 -5.89 19.89
C LEU A 549 4.80 -5.84 18.41
N HIS A 550 5.49 -6.62 17.57
CA HIS A 550 5.18 -6.71 16.15
C HIS A 550 3.76 -7.30 15.94
N THR A 551 3.40 -8.31 16.73
CA THR A 551 2.05 -8.90 16.74
C THR A 551 1.01 -7.90 17.21
N LEU A 552 1.29 -7.15 18.29
CA LEU A 552 0.44 -6.06 18.76
C LEU A 552 0.22 -5.02 17.65
N ALA A 553 1.25 -4.69 16.88
CA ALA A 553 1.13 -3.75 15.79
C ALA A 553 0.17 -4.26 14.71
N ILE A 554 0.36 -5.51 14.26
CA ILE A 554 -0.50 -6.15 13.26
C ILE A 554 -1.95 -6.27 13.78
N ALA A 555 -2.15 -6.70 15.02
CA ALA A 555 -3.48 -6.83 15.62
C ALA A 555 -4.19 -5.47 15.75
N SER A 556 -3.45 -4.42 16.15
CA SER A 556 -3.95 -3.04 16.22
C SER A 556 -4.41 -2.57 14.84
N ARG A 557 -3.62 -2.84 13.79
CA ARG A 557 -4.00 -2.51 12.41
C ARG A 557 -5.26 -3.23 11.96
N ILE A 558 -5.41 -4.52 12.26
CA ILE A 558 -6.61 -5.29 11.92
C ILE A 558 -7.83 -4.66 12.62
N TYR A 559 -7.71 -4.31 13.90
CA TYR A 559 -8.77 -3.67 14.65
C TYR A 559 -9.14 -2.27 14.11
N ILE A 560 -8.15 -1.43 13.79
CA ILE A 560 -8.35 -0.07 13.29
C ILE A 560 -8.96 -0.11 11.89
N SER A 561 -8.34 -0.86 10.97
CA SER A 561 -8.76 -0.92 9.57
C SER A 561 -9.99 -1.79 9.32
N GLU A 562 -10.35 -2.70 10.22
CA GLU A 562 -11.40 -3.72 10.04
C GLU A 562 -11.10 -4.66 8.84
N ARG A 563 -9.82 -4.78 8.48
CA ARG A 563 -9.32 -5.58 7.36
C ARG A 563 -8.20 -6.54 7.79
N PRO A 564 -7.96 -7.63 7.04
CA PRO A 564 -6.79 -8.50 7.20
C PRO A 564 -5.47 -7.73 7.12
N PRO A 565 -4.35 -8.32 7.61
CA PRO A 565 -3.11 -7.58 7.81
C PRO A 565 -2.31 -7.27 6.54
N VAL A 566 -2.85 -7.55 5.35
CA VAL A 566 -2.12 -7.52 4.06
C VAL A 566 -2.92 -6.74 3.00
N VAL A 567 -3.30 -5.49 3.31
CA VAL A 567 -4.15 -4.64 2.46
C VAL A 567 -3.36 -3.69 1.55
N SER A 568 -2.08 -3.49 1.85
CA SER A 568 -1.14 -2.62 1.12
C SER A 568 0.27 -3.22 1.12
N LEU A 569 1.14 -2.74 0.22
CA LEU A 569 2.56 -3.16 0.18
C LEU A 569 3.28 -2.92 1.52
N TYR A 570 2.98 -1.81 2.20
CA TYR A 570 3.47 -1.53 3.55
C TYR A 570 3.09 -2.66 4.52
N SER A 571 1.79 -2.96 4.63
CA SER A 571 1.29 -3.94 5.59
C SER A 571 1.75 -5.37 5.25
N ALA A 572 1.94 -5.66 3.96
CA ALA A 572 2.54 -6.90 3.49
C ALA A 572 4.00 -7.05 3.92
N ALA A 573 4.82 -6.01 3.80
CA ALA A 573 6.20 -6.03 4.27
C ALA A 573 6.29 -6.28 5.78
N VAL A 574 5.42 -5.62 6.57
CA VAL A 574 5.29 -5.85 8.03
C VAL A 574 4.92 -7.30 8.32
N PHE A 575 3.87 -7.83 7.68
CA PHE A 575 3.42 -9.22 7.88
C PHE A 575 4.49 -10.25 7.47
N ILE A 576 5.16 -10.03 6.34
CA ILE A 576 6.21 -10.94 5.85
C ILE A 576 7.35 -11.04 6.87
N GLY A 577 7.81 -9.90 7.39
CA GLY A 577 8.81 -9.84 8.44
C GLY A 577 8.40 -10.58 9.71
N TRP A 578 7.18 -10.35 10.17
CA TRP A 578 6.60 -11.05 11.32
C TRP A 578 6.62 -12.56 11.14
N ALA A 579 6.19 -13.07 9.99
CA ALA A 579 6.16 -14.51 9.71
C ALA A 579 7.57 -15.13 9.65
N ILE A 580 8.56 -14.41 9.08
CA ILE A 580 9.96 -14.84 9.07
C ILE A 580 10.51 -14.93 10.50
N VAL A 581 10.27 -13.92 11.33
CA VAL A 581 10.75 -13.89 12.72
C VAL A 581 10.13 -15.02 13.54
N LEU A 582 8.82 -15.25 13.39
CA LEU A 582 8.12 -16.36 14.04
C LEU A 582 8.73 -17.71 13.63
N ALA A 583 8.93 -17.95 12.33
CA ALA A 583 9.55 -19.18 11.84
C ALA A 583 10.97 -19.38 12.37
N CYS A 584 11.78 -18.30 12.45
CA CYS A 584 13.11 -18.35 13.03
C CYS A 584 13.11 -18.62 14.54
N LEU A 585 12.15 -18.08 15.30
CA LEU A 585 12.02 -18.36 16.73
C LEU A 585 11.60 -19.81 17.00
N VAL A 586 10.70 -20.35 16.17
CA VAL A 586 10.36 -21.79 16.20
C VAL A 586 11.60 -22.62 15.88
N ALA A 587 12.34 -22.25 14.82
CA ALA A 587 13.57 -22.95 14.45
C ALA A 587 14.64 -22.88 15.56
N GLU A 588 14.83 -21.73 16.22
CA GLU A 588 15.77 -21.59 17.34
C GLU A 588 15.33 -22.39 18.58
N GLY A 589 14.03 -22.44 18.88
CA GLY A 589 13.48 -23.22 19.98
C GLY A 589 13.68 -24.73 19.80
N LEU A 590 13.61 -25.21 18.56
CA LEU A 590 13.88 -26.60 18.20
C LEU A 590 15.38 -26.89 18.05
N PHE A 591 16.13 -25.92 17.51
CA PHE A 591 17.54 -26.05 17.14
C PHE A 591 18.31 -24.80 17.60
N PRO A 592 18.87 -24.80 18.83
CA PRO A 592 19.53 -23.63 19.42
C PRO A 592 20.91 -23.37 18.81
N ILE A 593 20.92 -22.83 17.59
CA ILE A 593 22.14 -22.56 16.80
C ILE A 593 22.53 -21.09 16.74
N SER A 594 21.74 -20.19 17.35
CA SER A 594 21.85 -18.73 17.32
C SER A 594 21.71 -18.09 15.93
N ILE A 595 22.04 -18.79 14.84
CA ILE A 595 21.97 -18.23 13.48
C ILE A 595 20.54 -17.93 13.08
N SER A 596 19.58 -18.74 13.53
CA SER A 596 18.15 -18.45 13.32
C SER A 596 17.74 -17.14 13.97
N LEU A 597 18.28 -16.81 15.17
CA LEU A 597 18.04 -15.52 15.83
C LEU A 597 18.68 -14.35 15.08
N LEU A 598 19.88 -14.53 14.53
CA LEU A 598 20.53 -13.51 13.71
C LEU A 598 19.71 -13.23 12.45
N VAL A 599 19.23 -14.29 11.78
CA VAL A 599 18.35 -14.17 10.62
C VAL A 599 17.02 -13.51 11.00
N ALA A 600 16.41 -13.88 12.14
CA ALA A 600 15.19 -13.24 12.63
C ALA A 600 15.39 -11.72 12.82
N SER A 601 16.47 -11.34 13.49
CA SER A 601 16.79 -9.93 13.79
C SER A 601 17.03 -9.13 12.52
N VAL A 602 17.85 -9.65 11.60
CA VAL A 602 18.18 -8.97 10.34
C VAL A 602 16.97 -8.91 9.41
N ALA A 603 16.25 -10.01 9.20
CA ALA A 603 15.08 -10.04 8.32
C ALA A 603 13.92 -9.21 8.88
N GLY A 604 13.68 -9.27 10.19
CA GLY A 604 12.71 -8.42 10.89
C GLY A 604 13.03 -6.94 10.71
N TYR A 605 14.28 -6.54 10.98
CA TYR A 605 14.75 -5.17 10.74
C TYR A 605 14.58 -4.72 9.29
N LEU A 606 15.09 -5.50 8.32
CA LEU A 606 15.02 -5.15 6.90
C LEU A 606 13.59 -5.06 6.39
N SER A 607 12.69 -5.93 6.85
CA SER A 607 11.28 -5.89 6.47
C SER A 607 10.58 -4.60 6.92
N LEU A 608 10.87 -4.14 8.15
CA LEU A 608 10.33 -2.89 8.68
C LEU A 608 10.99 -1.68 8.00
N GLN A 609 12.28 -1.77 7.65
CA GLN A 609 12.94 -0.74 6.85
C GLN A 609 12.30 -0.59 5.47
N VAL A 610 11.98 -1.71 4.81
CA VAL A 610 11.24 -1.71 3.53
C VAL A 610 9.84 -1.13 3.73
N ALA A 611 9.13 -1.50 4.78
CA ALA A 611 7.81 -0.92 5.09
C ALA A 611 7.89 0.62 5.22
N TYR A 612 8.81 1.15 6.03
CA TYR A 612 9.04 2.60 6.15
C TYR A 612 9.55 3.28 4.87
N GLY A 613 10.12 2.52 3.92
CA GLY A 613 10.49 3.02 2.59
C GLY A 613 9.31 3.09 1.62
N LEU A 614 8.31 2.21 1.78
CA LEU A 614 7.12 2.13 0.91
C LEU A 614 6.06 3.17 1.27
N ASP A 615 5.98 3.55 2.54
CA ASP A 615 5.11 4.60 3.01
C ASP A 615 5.85 5.42 4.07
N ILE A 616 5.61 6.73 4.08
CA ILE A 616 6.20 7.61 5.09
C ILE A 616 5.40 7.42 6.37
N GLY A 617 5.62 6.31 7.08
CA GLY A 617 4.89 5.90 8.28
C GLY A 617 3.55 5.20 8.00
N ASP A 618 2.80 4.94 9.06
CA ASP A 618 1.62 4.06 8.99
C ASP A 618 0.31 4.83 8.68
N SER A 619 0.01 5.06 7.40
CA SER A 619 -1.16 5.87 6.97
C SER A 619 -2.51 5.13 7.03
N MET A 620 -2.49 3.79 7.03
CA MET A 620 -3.65 2.89 6.92
C MET A 620 -4.69 3.41 5.89
N PRO A 621 -4.36 3.39 4.59
CA PRO A 621 -5.24 3.91 3.54
C PRO A 621 -6.49 3.04 3.38
N VAL A 622 -7.53 3.59 2.77
CA VAL A 622 -8.73 2.83 2.40
C VAL A 622 -8.45 1.80 1.31
N LEU A 623 -9.26 0.76 1.28
CA LEU A 623 -9.08 -0.40 0.40
C LEU A 623 -9.47 -0.03 -1.03
N GLN A 624 -8.65 -0.39 -2.02
CA GLN A 624 -9.02 -0.28 -3.43
C GLN A 624 -10.27 -1.13 -3.71
N ALA A 625 -11.24 -0.61 -4.49
CA ALA A 625 -12.53 -1.27 -4.75
C ALA A 625 -12.40 -2.76 -5.11
N VAL A 626 -11.46 -3.08 -6.00
CA VAL A 626 -11.20 -4.45 -6.46
C VAL A 626 -10.69 -5.40 -5.36
N LEU A 627 -10.11 -4.88 -4.29
CA LEU A 627 -9.64 -5.67 -3.15
C LEU A 627 -10.75 -5.89 -2.09
N ASP A 628 -11.96 -5.34 -2.28
CA ASP A 628 -13.04 -5.37 -1.29
C ASP A 628 -13.75 -6.74 -1.18
N THR A 629 -12.97 -7.80 -1.01
CA THR A 629 -13.46 -9.16 -0.72
C THR A 629 -12.71 -9.73 0.48
N GLN A 630 -13.33 -9.63 1.66
CA GLN A 630 -12.74 -10.08 2.94
C GLN A 630 -12.28 -11.54 2.90
N PHE A 631 -13.07 -12.42 2.27
CA PHE A 631 -12.75 -13.84 2.14
C PHE A 631 -11.45 -14.07 1.37
N TRP A 632 -11.30 -13.47 0.19
CA TRP A 632 -10.11 -13.68 -0.64
C TRP A 632 -8.89 -12.97 -0.07
N LEU A 633 -9.07 -11.77 0.48
CA LEU A 633 -8.00 -11.03 1.15
C LEU A 633 -7.45 -11.78 2.39
N SER A 634 -8.31 -12.48 3.13
CA SER A 634 -7.89 -13.26 4.30
C SER A 634 -7.35 -14.65 3.97
N THR A 635 -7.69 -15.24 2.82
CA THR A 635 -7.27 -16.60 2.46
C THR A 635 -6.14 -16.59 1.43
N HIS A 636 -6.41 -16.08 0.23
CA HIS A 636 -5.45 -16.03 -0.88
C HIS A 636 -4.22 -15.20 -0.52
N VAL A 637 -4.41 -13.94 -0.13
CA VAL A 637 -3.31 -12.99 0.03
C VAL A 637 -2.43 -13.35 1.24
N ILE A 638 -3.02 -13.87 2.32
CA ILE A 638 -2.25 -14.38 3.46
C ILE A 638 -1.46 -15.63 3.05
N SER A 639 -2.08 -16.58 2.35
CA SER A 639 -1.40 -17.81 1.91
C SER A 639 -0.20 -17.51 1.00
N VAL A 640 -0.38 -16.65 0.00
CA VAL A 640 0.73 -16.29 -0.90
C VAL A 640 1.83 -15.51 -0.16
N SER A 641 1.46 -14.65 0.79
CA SER A 641 2.44 -13.91 1.62
C SER A 641 3.26 -14.84 2.52
N LEU A 642 2.66 -15.91 3.06
CA LEU A 642 3.41 -16.94 3.78
C LEU A 642 4.41 -17.68 2.88
N GLY A 643 4.04 -17.92 1.62
CA GLY A 643 4.95 -18.45 0.60
C GLY A 643 6.14 -17.50 0.32
N TYR A 644 5.88 -16.19 0.29
CA TYR A 644 6.92 -15.17 0.10
C TYR A 644 7.85 -15.12 1.32
N SER A 645 7.30 -15.11 2.54
CA SER A 645 8.07 -15.19 3.79
C SER A 645 9.01 -16.39 3.81
N ALA A 646 8.50 -17.57 3.46
CA ALA A 646 9.31 -18.78 3.44
C ALA A 646 10.41 -18.72 2.36
N THR A 647 10.11 -18.22 1.17
CA THR A 647 11.12 -18.09 0.11
C THR A 647 12.23 -17.11 0.51
N PHE A 648 11.87 -15.96 1.10
CA PHE A 648 12.84 -15.02 1.66
C PHE A 648 13.67 -15.63 2.79
N LEU A 649 13.03 -16.33 3.73
CA LEU A 649 13.72 -17.01 4.82
C LEU A 649 14.70 -18.07 4.30
N ALA A 650 14.32 -18.87 3.31
CA ALA A 650 15.21 -19.85 2.69
C ALA A 650 16.47 -19.18 2.10
N GLY A 651 16.30 -18.04 1.44
CA GLY A 651 17.43 -17.25 0.94
C GLY A 651 18.31 -16.69 2.04
N PHE A 652 17.74 -16.10 3.11
CA PHE A 652 18.52 -15.62 4.27
C PHE A 652 19.29 -16.75 4.98
N LEU A 653 18.68 -17.92 5.17
CA LEU A 653 19.38 -19.10 5.67
C LEU A 653 20.47 -19.56 4.70
N GLY A 654 20.21 -19.48 3.39
CA GLY A 654 21.18 -19.76 2.34
C GLY A 654 22.42 -18.86 2.42
N ILE A 655 22.24 -17.56 2.68
CA ILE A 655 23.34 -16.61 2.94
C ILE A 655 24.18 -17.10 4.13
N GLY A 656 23.54 -17.48 5.24
CA GLY A 656 24.23 -18.04 6.41
C GLY A 656 25.05 -19.29 6.07
N ILE A 657 24.49 -20.20 5.27
CA ILE A 657 25.18 -21.42 4.81
C ILE A 657 26.39 -21.09 3.94
N VAL A 658 26.27 -20.14 3.00
CA VAL A 658 27.38 -19.71 2.12
C VAL A 658 28.50 -19.08 2.95
N ILE A 659 28.18 -18.16 3.86
CA ILE A 659 29.16 -17.49 4.73
C ILE A 659 29.89 -18.51 5.61
N LEU A 660 29.16 -19.38 6.31
CA LEU A 660 29.78 -20.44 7.12
C LEU A 660 30.60 -21.39 6.27
N SER A 661 30.16 -21.65 5.03
CA SER A 661 30.89 -22.53 4.13
C SER A 661 32.22 -21.94 3.71
N LEU A 662 32.25 -20.64 3.43
CA LEU A 662 33.45 -19.88 3.10
C LEU A 662 34.42 -19.87 4.28
N VAL A 663 33.94 -19.52 5.48
CA VAL A 663 34.74 -19.55 6.71
C VAL A 663 35.32 -20.95 6.95
N GLY A 664 34.51 -21.99 6.76
CA GLY A 664 34.95 -23.38 6.89
C GLY A 664 36.05 -23.78 5.91
N SER A 665 36.11 -23.18 4.72
CA SER A 665 37.19 -23.45 3.73
C SER A 665 38.54 -22.90 4.21
N PHE A 666 38.54 -21.76 4.91
CA PHE A 666 39.76 -21.15 5.48
C PHE A 666 40.12 -21.71 6.87
N ALA A 667 39.18 -22.31 7.59
CA ALA A 667 39.41 -22.94 8.90
C ALA A 667 39.94 -24.38 8.82
N SER A 668 40.59 -24.76 7.72
CA SER A 668 41.13 -26.11 7.50
C SER A 668 42.18 -26.45 8.57
N GLY A 669 41.94 -27.51 9.37
CA GLY A 669 42.79 -27.90 10.51
C GLY A 669 42.40 -27.28 11.86
N SER A 670 41.39 -26.41 11.91
CA SER A 670 40.88 -25.84 13.17
C SER A 670 39.98 -26.82 13.93
N ILE A 671 40.06 -26.78 15.26
CA ILE A 671 39.14 -27.49 16.18
C ILE A 671 37.67 -27.03 15.98
N ALA A 672 37.44 -25.86 15.37
CA ALA A 672 36.10 -25.34 15.09
C ALA A 672 35.41 -25.97 13.86
N LEU A 673 36.16 -26.66 12.98
CA LEU A 673 35.65 -27.16 11.71
C LEU A 673 34.50 -28.20 11.84
N PRO A 674 34.53 -29.17 12.78
CA PRO A 674 33.42 -30.10 12.98
C PRO A 674 32.13 -29.38 13.40
N LYS A 675 32.23 -28.37 14.27
CA LYS A 675 31.08 -27.56 14.71
C LYS A 675 30.48 -26.79 13.53
N ILE A 676 31.31 -26.12 12.72
CA ILE A 676 30.87 -25.40 11.51
C ILE A 676 30.11 -26.33 10.55
N ARG A 677 30.64 -27.53 10.29
CA ARG A 677 29.98 -28.52 9.42
C ARG A 677 28.62 -28.96 9.97
N SER A 678 28.55 -29.26 11.26
CA SER A 678 27.28 -29.64 11.91
C SER A 678 26.23 -28.53 11.85
N THR A 679 26.65 -27.26 12.02
CA THR A 679 25.77 -26.10 11.89
C THR A 679 25.28 -25.93 10.45
N ILE A 680 26.15 -26.09 9.45
CA ILE A 680 25.77 -26.06 8.03
C ILE A 680 24.74 -27.14 7.71
N ASP A 681 24.95 -28.37 8.17
CA ASP A 681 24.02 -29.48 7.92
C ASP A 681 22.64 -29.23 8.56
N MET A 682 22.63 -28.63 9.74
CA MET A 682 21.39 -28.26 10.44
C MET A 682 20.66 -27.12 9.71
N LEU A 683 21.36 -26.05 9.36
CA LEU A 683 20.80 -24.94 8.58
C LEU A 683 20.26 -25.41 7.23
N TYR A 684 20.97 -26.32 6.56
CA TYR A 684 20.53 -26.89 5.29
C TYR A 684 19.21 -27.65 5.45
N ARG A 685 19.03 -28.44 6.53
CA ARG A 685 17.77 -29.15 6.80
C ARG A 685 16.62 -28.19 7.10
N ILE A 686 16.88 -27.13 7.88
CA ILE A 686 15.90 -26.07 8.14
C ILE A 686 15.52 -25.39 6.82
N CYS A 687 16.50 -24.97 6.03
CA CYS A 687 16.30 -24.34 4.72
C CYS A 687 15.48 -25.23 3.78
N TYR A 688 15.78 -26.54 3.70
CA TYR A 688 15.00 -27.50 2.91
C TYR A 688 13.53 -27.57 3.38
N GLY A 689 13.29 -27.63 4.70
CA GLY A 689 11.95 -27.61 5.27
C GLY A 689 11.20 -26.31 4.97
N VAL A 690 11.88 -25.18 5.05
CA VAL A 690 11.34 -23.85 4.70
C VAL A 690 10.97 -23.79 3.22
N VAL A 691 11.79 -24.32 2.31
CA VAL A 691 11.44 -24.40 0.88
C VAL A 691 10.21 -25.29 0.64
N CYS A 692 10.08 -26.42 1.36
CA CYS A 692 8.88 -27.27 1.30
C CYS A 692 7.62 -26.54 1.79
N PHE A 693 7.75 -25.74 2.85
CA PHE A 693 6.67 -24.86 3.30
C PHE A 693 6.36 -23.76 2.26
N GLY A 694 7.40 -23.17 1.68
CA GLY A 694 7.31 -22.12 0.67
C GLY A 694 6.60 -22.57 -0.59
N ILE A 695 6.94 -23.75 -1.15
CA ILE A 695 6.22 -24.29 -2.31
C ILE A 695 4.75 -24.57 -1.98
N PHE A 696 4.43 -25.10 -0.80
CA PHE A 696 3.06 -25.37 -0.40
C PHE A 696 2.20 -24.11 -0.38
N PHE A 697 2.62 -23.09 0.37
CA PHE A 697 1.85 -21.87 0.53
C PHE A 697 1.88 -20.97 -0.72
N SER A 698 2.99 -20.92 -1.47
CA SER A 698 3.02 -20.19 -2.75
C SER A 698 2.12 -20.84 -3.80
N PHE A 699 2.08 -22.17 -3.89
CA PHE A 699 1.19 -22.88 -4.82
C PHE A 699 -0.28 -22.70 -4.42
N VAL A 700 -0.63 -23.02 -3.17
CA VAL A 700 -2.01 -22.88 -2.66
C VAL A 700 -2.47 -21.43 -2.78
N GLY A 701 -1.61 -20.47 -2.42
CA GLY A 701 -1.85 -19.05 -2.64
C GLY A 701 -2.14 -18.76 -4.11
N THR A 702 -1.27 -19.16 -5.04
CA THR A 702 -1.45 -18.91 -6.48
C THR A 702 -2.77 -19.50 -7.01
N VAL A 703 -3.12 -20.71 -6.58
CA VAL A 703 -4.39 -21.37 -6.91
C VAL A 703 -5.60 -20.60 -6.39
N LEU A 704 -5.59 -20.21 -5.11
CA LEU A 704 -6.66 -19.39 -4.53
C LEU A 704 -6.80 -18.06 -5.25
N GLY A 705 -5.70 -17.50 -5.77
CA GLY A 705 -5.72 -16.30 -6.61
C GLY A 705 -6.42 -16.52 -7.94
N GLY A 706 -6.18 -17.66 -8.59
CA GLY A 706 -6.90 -18.03 -9.81
C GLY A 706 -8.40 -18.25 -9.58
N LEU A 707 -8.78 -18.85 -8.44
CA LEU A 707 -10.18 -19.00 -8.05
C LEU A 707 -10.85 -17.64 -7.82
N TRP A 708 -10.16 -16.72 -7.16
CA TRP A 708 -10.62 -15.33 -7.00
C TRP A 708 -10.75 -14.61 -8.36
N GLY A 709 -9.82 -14.83 -9.29
CA GLY A 709 -9.89 -14.28 -10.64
C GLY A 709 -11.10 -14.78 -11.42
N ASP A 710 -11.46 -16.07 -11.27
CA ASP A 710 -12.66 -16.62 -11.91
C ASP A 710 -13.95 -16.10 -11.28
N ASP A 711 -13.96 -15.99 -9.95
CA ASP A 711 -15.08 -15.43 -9.19
C ASP A 711 -15.33 -13.96 -9.57
N SER A 712 -14.27 -13.15 -9.56
CA SER A 712 -14.31 -11.70 -9.73
C SER A 712 -14.40 -11.24 -11.18
N TRP A 713 -13.68 -11.89 -12.09
CA TRP A 713 -13.50 -11.46 -13.49
C TRP A 713 -13.91 -12.52 -14.52
N GLY A 714 -14.41 -13.68 -14.07
CA GLY A 714 -14.83 -14.75 -14.96
C GLY A 714 -13.71 -15.49 -15.68
N ARG A 715 -12.44 -15.31 -15.24
CA ARG A 715 -11.29 -16.04 -15.77
C ARG A 715 -10.34 -16.51 -14.67
N PHE A 716 -9.99 -17.80 -14.71
CA PHE A 716 -9.03 -18.38 -13.77
C PHE A 716 -7.60 -17.82 -13.91
N TRP A 717 -7.16 -17.48 -15.13
CA TRP A 717 -5.79 -17.00 -15.39
C TRP A 717 -5.76 -16.10 -16.64
N GLY A 718 -4.83 -15.14 -16.68
CA GLY A 718 -4.74 -14.13 -17.73
C GLY A 718 -3.32 -13.69 -18.10
N TRP A 719 -2.28 -14.31 -17.52
CA TRP A 719 -0.87 -14.06 -17.81
C TRP A 719 -0.43 -12.62 -17.53
N ASP A 720 -1.09 -11.93 -16.61
CA ASP A 720 -0.64 -10.60 -16.22
C ASP A 720 0.67 -10.66 -15.40
N PRO A 721 1.41 -9.54 -15.27
CA PRO A 721 2.69 -9.54 -14.59
C PRO A 721 2.66 -10.08 -13.15
N LYS A 722 1.58 -9.89 -12.39
CA LYS A 722 1.48 -10.37 -11.00
C LYS A 722 1.21 -11.87 -10.94
N GLU A 723 0.30 -12.36 -11.78
CA GLU A 723 0.04 -13.78 -11.98
C GLU A 723 1.35 -14.49 -12.36
N ASN A 724 2.12 -13.93 -13.31
CA ASN A 724 3.42 -14.47 -13.71
C ASN A 724 4.45 -14.43 -12.57
N GLY A 725 4.49 -13.35 -11.79
CA GLY A 725 5.36 -13.23 -10.63
C GLY A 725 5.10 -14.33 -9.59
N ALA A 726 3.83 -14.58 -9.27
CA ALA A 726 3.44 -15.65 -8.36
C ALA A 726 3.84 -17.04 -8.89
N LEU A 727 3.62 -17.30 -10.19
CA LEU A 727 4.04 -18.52 -10.86
C LEU A 727 5.57 -18.73 -10.81
N MET A 728 6.35 -17.68 -11.02
CA MET A 728 7.82 -17.75 -10.93
C MET A 728 8.28 -18.26 -9.56
N ILE A 729 7.65 -17.83 -8.47
CA ILE A 729 7.99 -18.28 -7.11
C ILE A 729 7.68 -19.76 -6.91
N VAL A 730 6.52 -20.21 -7.39
CA VAL A 730 6.13 -21.63 -7.34
C VAL A 730 7.14 -22.49 -8.10
N LEU A 731 7.46 -22.10 -9.35
CA LEU A 731 8.40 -22.82 -10.20
C LEU A 731 9.82 -22.80 -9.61
N TRP A 732 10.24 -21.69 -9.01
CA TRP A 732 11.57 -21.59 -8.40
C TRP A 732 11.71 -22.53 -7.21
N ASN A 733 10.73 -22.53 -6.29
CA ASN A 733 10.75 -23.45 -5.16
C ASN A 733 10.69 -24.92 -5.61
N ALA A 734 9.91 -25.24 -6.65
CA ALA A 734 9.89 -26.58 -7.26
C ALA A 734 11.26 -26.96 -7.84
N LEU A 735 11.90 -26.05 -8.57
CA LEU A 735 13.23 -26.25 -9.15
C LEU A 735 14.27 -26.59 -8.08
N LEU A 736 14.27 -25.90 -6.94
CA LEU A 736 15.19 -26.20 -5.83
C LEU A 736 15.03 -27.65 -5.35
N LEU A 737 13.79 -28.07 -5.12
CA LEU A 737 13.48 -29.41 -4.62
C LEU A 737 13.82 -30.49 -5.65
N HIS A 738 13.54 -30.26 -6.93
CA HIS A 738 13.91 -31.17 -8.02
C HIS A 738 15.43 -31.26 -8.21
N ALA A 739 16.12 -30.12 -8.23
CA ALA A 739 17.59 -30.11 -8.33
C ALA A 739 18.24 -30.90 -7.18
N LYS A 740 17.62 -30.89 -5.99
CA LYS A 740 18.07 -31.73 -4.88
C LYS A 740 17.72 -33.20 -5.09
N TRP A 741 16.48 -33.50 -5.49
CA TRP A 741 16.00 -34.87 -5.70
C TRP A 741 16.83 -35.61 -6.75
N ASP A 742 17.14 -34.92 -7.85
CA ASP A 742 17.95 -35.42 -8.97
C ASP A 742 19.46 -35.38 -8.68
N ARG A 743 19.85 -34.97 -7.45
CA ARG A 743 21.24 -34.89 -6.97
C ARG A 743 22.13 -33.94 -7.79
N LEU A 744 21.54 -32.96 -8.48
CA LEU A 744 22.27 -31.92 -9.21
C LEU A 744 22.98 -30.95 -8.26
N VAL A 745 22.44 -30.75 -7.05
CA VAL A 745 23.02 -29.84 -6.05
C VAL A 745 23.23 -30.49 -4.67
N GLY A 746 24.37 -30.17 -4.05
CA GLY A 746 24.64 -30.40 -2.64
C GLY A 746 24.06 -29.29 -1.74
N SER A 747 24.41 -29.27 -0.46
CA SER A 747 23.92 -28.26 0.50
C SER A 747 24.31 -26.83 0.11
N LEU A 748 25.54 -26.62 -0.37
CA LEU A 748 26.01 -25.31 -0.84
C LEU A 748 25.28 -24.85 -2.10
N GLY A 749 25.13 -25.71 -3.10
CA GLY A 749 24.40 -25.38 -4.33
C GLY A 749 22.91 -25.10 -4.07
N PHE A 750 22.28 -25.88 -3.19
CA PHE A 750 20.91 -25.63 -2.76
C PHE A 750 20.76 -24.27 -2.05
N ALA A 751 21.70 -23.93 -1.16
CA ALA A 751 21.74 -22.63 -0.50
C ALA A 751 21.90 -21.48 -1.50
N THR A 752 22.77 -21.62 -2.50
CA THR A 752 22.94 -20.62 -3.58
C THR A 752 21.66 -20.42 -4.39
N LEU A 753 20.96 -21.51 -4.74
CA LEU A 753 19.67 -21.42 -5.43
C LEU A 753 18.58 -20.78 -4.56
N ALA A 754 18.62 -21.00 -3.24
CA ALA A 754 17.70 -20.35 -2.29
C ALA A 754 17.92 -18.83 -2.23
N ILE A 755 19.17 -18.36 -2.30
CA ILE A 755 19.47 -16.91 -2.38
C ILE A 755 18.86 -16.31 -3.65
N ALA A 756 18.90 -17.00 -4.79
CA ALA A 756 18.23 -16.54 -6.00
C ALA A 756 16.70 -16.43 -5.83
N GLY A 757 16.10 -17.25 -4.95
CA GLY A 757 14.69 -17.14 -4.58
C GLY A 757 14.31 -15.76 -3.99
N ASN A 758 15.25 -15.08 -3.31
CA ASN A 758 15.03 -13.71 -2.84
C ASN A 758 14.82 -12.73 -4.00
N ILE A 759 15.58 -12.88 -5.09
CA ILE A 759 15.45 -12.04 -6.29
C ILE A 759 14.09 -12.27 -6.94
N ILE A 760 13.72 -13.53 -7.13
CA ILE A 760 12.43 -13.92 -7.73
C ILE A 760 11.25 -13.38 -6.90
N THR A 761 11.32 -13.50 -5.58
CA THR A 761 10.26 -13.03 -4.67
C THR A 761 10.17 -11.51 -4.66
N ALA A 762 11.31 -10.80 -4.60
CA ALA A 762 11.34 -9.35 -4.70
C ALA A 762 10.82 -8.83 -6.04
N TRP A 763 11.13 -9.50 -7.15
CA TRP A 763 10.58 -9.17 -8.47
C TRP A 763 9.06 -9.32 -8.50
N SER A 764 8.53 -10.43 -7.98
CA SER A 764 7.09 -10.66 -7.91
C SER A 764 6.37 -9.59 -7.08
N MET A 765 6.96 -9.20 -5.94
CA MET A 765 6.33 -8.28 -4.99
C MET A 765 6.44 -6.81 -5.43
N PHE A 766 7.60 -6.39 -5.95
CA PHE A 766 7.89 -4.99 -6.30
C PHE A 766 8.01 -4.78 -7.81
N GLY A 767 8.80 -5.62 -8.49
CA GLY A 767 9.10 -5.47 -9.92
C GLY A 767 7.88 -5.47 -10.83
N THR A 768 6.88 -6.29 -10.52
CA THR A 768 5.62 -6.36 -11.29
C THR A 768 4.79 -5.08 -11.17
N ASN A 769 4.85 -4.36 -10.04
CA ASN A 769 4.16 -3.08 -9.86
C ASN A 769 4.83 -1.95 -10.66
N ILE A 770 6.17 -1.96 -10.76
CA ILE A 770 6.95 -0.97 -11.53
C ILE A 770 6.56 -0.96 -13.02
N LEU A 771 6.08 -2.10 -13.55
CA LEU A 771 5.65 -2.18 -14.94
C LEU A 771 4.37 -1.37 -15.22
N GLY A 772 3.55 -1.06 -14.21
CA GLY A 772 2.33 -0.25 -14.35
C GLY A 772 1.26 -0.81 -15.30
N ILE A 773 1.35 -2.10 -15.66
CA ILE A 773 0.49 -2.75 -16.66
C ILE A 773 -0.25 -3.93 -16.01
N GLY A 774 -1.53 -4.08 -16.38
CA GLY A 774 -2.38 -5.20 -15.97
C GLY A 774 -3.45 -4.80 -14.95
N LEU A 775 -4.50 -5.63 -14.83
CA LEU A 775 -5.65 -5.37 -13.95
C LEU A 775 -5.29 -5.30 -12.46
N HIS A 776 -4.08 -5.75 -12.09
CA HIS A 776 -3.59 -5.75 -10.72
C HIS A 776 -2.64 -4.60 -10.36
N ALA A 777 -2.36 -3.66 -11.27
CA ALA A 777 -1.42 -2.57 -11.00
C ALA A 777 -2.04 -1.52 -10.06
N TYR A 778 -1.92 -1.73 -8.74
CA TYR A 778 -2.50 -0.85 -7.70
C TYR A 778 -1.47 0.04 -7.00
N GLY A 779 -0.19 -0.07 -7.37
CA GLY A 779 0.90 0.75 -6.84
C GLY A 779 1.75 1.27 -7.98
N GLY A 780 1.62 2.56 -8.32
CA GLY A 780 2.53 3.22 -9.26
C GLY A 780 3.85 3.49 -8.55
N GLU A 781 4.86 2.67 -8.80
CA GLU A 781 6.20 2.87 -8.23
C GLU A 781 7.11 3.68 -9.16
N THR A 782 7.91 4.57 -8.57
CA THR A 782 8.75 5.53 -9.30
C THR A 782 10.10 4.94 -9.72
N GLY A 783 10.89 5.68 -10.52
CA GLY A 783 12.24 5.28 -10.92
C GLY A 783 13.24 5.08 -9.76
N GLU A 784 12.93 5.53 -8.54
CA GLU A 784 13.75 5.30 -7.34
C GLU A 784 13.61 3.86 -6.82
N SER A 785 12.39 3.31 -6.82
CA SER A 785 12.14 1.90 -6.47
C SER A 785 12.93 0.94 -7.36
N LEU A 786 13.04 1.25 -8.66
CA LEU A 786 13.81 0.46 -9.61
C LEU A 786 15.31 0.42 -9.23
N LYS A 787 15.87 1.54 -8.75
CA LYS A 787 17.27 1.61 -8.29
C LYS A 787 17.49 0.75 -7.05
N ILE A 788 16.58 0.84 -6.07
CA ILE A 788 16.65 0.04 -4.83
C ILE A 788 16.56 -1.45 -5.15
N MET A 789 15.61 -1.84 -6.01
CA MET A 789 15.46 -3.23 -6.45
C MET A 789 16.69 -3.71 -7.24
N GLY A 790 17.28 -2.86 -8.07
CA GLY A 790 18.54 -3.14 -8.78
C GLY A 790 19.71 -3.37 -7.81
N ALA A 791 19.87 -2.51 -6.80
CA ALA A 791 20.90 -2.66 -5.77
C ALA A 791 20.70 -3.93 -4.93
N PHE A 792 19.45 -4.24 -4.55
CA PHE A 792 19.11 -5.48 -3.87
C PHE A 792 19.48 -6.69 -4.73
N THR A 793 19.06 -6.72 -5.99
CA THR A 793 19.36 -7.81 -6.94
C THR A 793 20.87 -8.01 -7.09
N PHE A 794 21.62 -6.91 -7.27
CA PHE A 794 23.08 -6.95 -7.34
C PHE A 794 23.71 -7.55 -6.07
N SER A 795 23.23 -7.15 -4.88
CA SER A 795 23.72 -7.74 -3.62
C SER A 795 23.52 -9.25 -3.54
N GLN A 796 22.37 -9.75 -4.01
CA GLN A 796 22.07 -11.18 -4.02
C GLN A 796 22.93 -11.92 -5.04
N LEU A 797 23.19 -11.32 -6.22
CA LEU A 797 24.10 -11.88 -7.22
C LEU A 797 25.55 -11.99 -6.71
N VAL A 798 26.03 -10.99 -5.95
CA VAL A 798 27.34 -11.07 -5.29
C VAL A 798 27.40 -12.24 -4.31
N LEU A 799 26.35 -12.45 -3.50
CA LEU A 799 26.25 -13.57 -2.55
C LEU A 799 26.16 -14.94 -3.25
N ILE A 800 25.50 -15.00 -4.40
CA ILE A 800 25.48 -16.19 -5.25
C ILE A 800 26.88 -16.47 -5.80
N GLY A 801 27.57 -15.44 -6.32
CA GLY A 801 28.95 -15.52 -6.78
C GLY A 801 29.91 -16.03 -5.69
N LEU A 802 29.76 -15.56 -4.45
CA LEU A 802 30.49 -16.06 -3.29
C LEU A 802 30.24 -17.57 -3.04
N GLY A 803 29.00 -18.03 -3.21
CA GLY A 803 28.67 -19.46 -3.13
C GLY A 803 29.38 -20.29 -4.19
N VAL A 804 29.42 -19.80 -5.44
CA VAL A 804 30.13 -20.44 -6.55
C VAL A 804 31.64 -20.48 -6.31
N VAL A 805 32.25 -19.37 -5.89
CA VAL A 805 33.68 -19.33 -5.53
C VAL A 805 33.97 -20.32 -4.40
N THR A 806 33.13 -20.36 -3.37
CA THR A 806 33.29 -21.29 -2.23
C THR A 806 33.25 -22.76 -2.66
N TYR A 807 32.43 -23.09 -3.67
CA TYR A 807 32.38 -24.43 -4.23
C TYR A 807 33.73 -24.83 -4.84
N PHE A 808 34.31 -23.97 -5.69
CA PHE A 808 35.60 -24.22 -6.32
C PHE A 808 36.76 -24.25 -5.32
N LEU A 809 36.69 -23.51 -4.21
CA LEU A 809 37.69 -23.59 -3.14
C LEU A 809 37.69 -24.95 -2.42
N ARG A 810 36.54 -25.66 -2.37
CA ARG A 810 36.39 -26.96 -1.71
C ARG A 810 36.68 -28.17 -2.60
N GLU A 811 36.54 -28.01 -3.91
CA GLU A 811 36.68 -29.10 -4.88
C GLU A 811 38.06 -29.79 -4.86
N PRO A 812 39.21 -29.08 -4.80
CA PRO A 812 40.53 -29.69 -4.75
C PRO A 812 40.75 -30.48 -3.45
N GLN A 813 40.28 -29.95 -2.32
CA GLN A 813 40.40 -30.58 -1.00
C GLN A 813 39.60 -31.90 -0.93
N THR A 814 38.42 -31.91 -1.54
CA THR A 814 37.54 -33.09 -1.59
C THR A 814 38.12 -34.18 -2.51
N LYS A 815 38.66 -33.80 -3.68
CA LYS A 815 39.35 -34.71 -4.59
C LYS A 815 40.63 -35.29 -3.97
N ALA A 816 41.38 -34.52 -3.20
CA ALA A 816 42.57 -35.00 -2.48
C ALA A 816 42.22 -36.02 -1.37
N LEU A 817 41.15 -35.79 -0.61
CA LEU A 817 40.64 -36.69 0.42
C LEU A 817 40.10 -38.02 -0.13
N LEU A 818 39.47 -38.00 -1.31
CA LEU A 818 39.00 -39.21 -2.00
C LEU A 818 40.19 -40.03 -2.52
N ARG A 819 41.19 -39.38 -3.13
CA ARG A 819 42.43 -40.04 -3.58
C ARG A 819 43.26 -40.63 -2.43
N SER A 820 43.22 -40.05 -1.22
CA SER A 820 43.92 -40.62 -0.06
C SER A 820 43.19 -41.83 0.53
N LYS A 821 41.85 -41.90 0.39
CA LYS A 821 41.04 -43.04 0.82
C LYS A 821 41.07 -44.22 -0.17
N GLU A 822 41.33 -43.97 -1.44
CA GLU A 822 41.54 -45.03 -2.45
C GLU A 822 42.96 -45.63 -2.39
N ARG A 823 43.90 -44.99 -1.69
CA ARG A 823 45.29 -45.48 -1.48
C ARG A 823 45.48 -46.26 -0.16
N LEU A 824 44.45 -46.31 0.67
CA LEU A 824 44.35 -47.13 1.89
C LEU A 824 43.39 -48.28 1.61
#